data_AF-A0A2T3AVL7-F1
#
_entry.id   AF-A0A2T3AVL7-F1
#
_cell.length_a   1.000
_cell.length_b   1.000
_cell.length_c   1.000
_cell.angle_alpha   90.00
_cell.angle_beta   90.00
_cell.angle_gamma   90.00
#
_symmetry.space_group_name_H-M   'P 1'
#
loop_
_entity.id
_entity.type
_entity.pdbx_description
1 polymer ?
#
loop_
_entity_poly.entity_id
_entity_poly.type
_entity_poly.pdbx_seq_one_letter_code
_entity_poly.pdbx_strand_id
1 'polypeptide(L)'
;MPRLFYVRAPKAVNIPPHFQHYDATWKIGGRDNHEIMPADRLLTTVLRAFQGVPDPQQTNRILSSTTSLLTTLTNPLNVTLLTSQLLTAPAIWDRPDGLETSLRIISLFNTAAITVQKNQVQGHEKPYDAYQPRQGGGIKCDDWAKAVIKGADDRSSRWQHLLVIGGVLLGMEGQNRQGLSRGLRTTIERAIVTAANLALENPANLGSLGAESIVLALNHTFPLLSDGIRSGLNYDALVMVMLHAMTLNEGYQDGYFLRAIDYDVIQASGNKFDWSAKSPSFLQLQKMSSKPLISSMGPLSRLIAHAIENMSNSLRVAEISEHLLAFADRILVSWRHNKLSEIDSSEEETFLTPETLRVTFPLLWQVLKGAMFATVIILRAIIGRTLVDPRLAGRLAPATASRSLSILQKIHFISCRLGSNAFSAYTFVNLTSIDILSRYPAESRDFLKTIYPTEAGQIPSSPLQRNLDLFYLNTSEHFTLALSPSDNESLIVTPALPYLDPAANAQLREIFEAGHSAMLAVLAVPQNADLAARILPFYTESLFKSFPTNLSPRQFRFAFKALIQITTPPSPLSASHPMLSETLLELLRHRSLNAPTSPLPPSGLVKSGSDAPELPPLSEQAVLLLTLLDALPNLPLHLLEEWLPLTADLLNAVQDGKMREHCKERFWEVLESGEMDVERSAVCCLLLLFVRDASARNTVLGIKAQFDFAGS
;
A
#
# COMPACT_ATOMS: atom_id res chain seq x y z
N MET A 1 -14.83 60.85 -26.77
CA MET A 1 -13.90 61.49 -25.81
C MET A 1 -13.37 60.44 -24.85
N PRO A 2 -12.08 60.12 -24.87
CA PRO A 2 -11.43 59.23 -23.90
C PRO A 2 -10.64 60.02 -22.83
N ARG A 3 -10.56 59.49 -21.60
CA ARG A 3 -9.53 59.80 -20.60
C ARG A 3 -9.11 58.46 -19.99
N LEU A 4 -7.98 57.86 -20.40
CA LEU A 4 -6.61 58.02 -19.87
C LEU A 4 -6.52 57.84 -18.35
N PHE A 5 -6.08 56.65 -17.91
CA PHE A 5 -5.18 56.49 -16.78
C PHE A 5 -4.15 55.39 -17.05
N TYR A 6 -2.89 55.79 -16.91
CA TYR A 6 -1.65 55.03 -16.99
C TYR A 6 -1.52 54.05 -15.82
N VAL A 7 -1.06 52.82 -16.07
CA VAL A 7 -0.37 51.99 -15.06
C VAL A 7 0.89 51.37 -15.67
N ARG A 8 1.99 51.57 -14.95
CA ARG A 8 3.39 51.25 -15.26
C ARG A 8 3.65 49.76 -15.47
N ALA A 9 4.44 49.46 -16.51
CA ALA A 9 5.17 48.21 -16.66
C ALA A 9 6.27 48.06 -15.57
N PRO A 10 6.50 46.87 -15.01
CA PRO A 10 7.62 46.62 -14.10
C PRO A 10 8.95 46.51 -14.87
N LYS A 11 9.98 47.10 -14.24
CA LYS A 11 11.32 47.36 -14.76
C LYS A 11 12.09 46.08 -15.07
N ALA A 12 12.76 46.10 -16.23
CA ALA A 12 13.87 45.22 -16.57
C ALA A 12 14.99 45.34 -15.53
N VAL A 13 15.50 44.21 -15.05
CA VAL A 13 16.67 44.15 -14.17
C VAL A 13 17.92 44.12 -15.03
N ASN A 14 18.79 45.10 -14.78
CA ASN A 14 20.06 45.37 -15.45
C ASN A 14 21.04 44.19 -15.39
N ILE A 15 21.50 43.76 -16.55
CA ILE A 15 22.73 42.97 -16.75
C ILE A 15 23.85 43.98 -17.04
N PRO A 16 25.00 43.97 -16.34
CA PRO A 16 26.12 44.86 -16.68
C PRO A 16 26.74 44.47 -18.03
N PRO A 17 26.98 45.42 -18.95
CA PRO A 17 27.61 45.14 -20.23
C PRO A 17 29.11 45.37 -20.13
N HIS A 18 29.94 44.33 -20.24
CA HIS A 18 31.31 44.49 -20.70
C HIS A 18 31.76 43.23 -21.44
N PHE A 19 32.42 43.46 -22.59
CA PHE A 19 33.01 42.52 -23.54
C PHE A 19 32.07 41.97 -24.63
N GLN A 20 31.65 42.87 -25.54
CA GLN A 20 31.52 42.54 -26.96
C GLN A 20 32.75 43.07 -27.72
N HIS A 21 33.11 42.31 -28.76
CA HIS A 21 34.12 42.54 -29.79
C HIS A 21 35.59 42.30 -29.45
N TYR A 22 36.05 41.09 -29.79
CA TYR A 22 37.30 40.92 -30.53
C TYR A 22 37.05 39.94 -31.68
N ASP A 23 37.00 40.49 -32.90
CA ASP A 23 37.34 39.75 -34.11
C ASP A 23 38.82 39.39 -34.02
N ALA A 24 39.14 38.09 -34.09
CA ALA A 24 40.50 37.62 -34.25
C ALA A 24 40.55 36.59 -35.37
N THR A 25 40.91 37.09 -36.54
CA THR A 25 41.39 36.32 -37.70
C THR A 25 42.49 35.35 -37.30
N TRP A 26 42.32 34.06 -37.60
CA TRP A 26 43.33 33.03 -37.42
C TRP A 26 44.46 33.21 -38.46
N LYS A 27 45.63 33.71 -38.03
CA LYS A 27 46.90 33.55 -38.76
C LYS A 27 47.61 32.32 -38.20
N ILE A 28 47.81 31.33 -39.07
CA ILE A 28 48.68 30.18 -38.85
C ILE A 28 50.12 30.69 -38.92
N GLY A 29 50.78 30.78 -37.76
CA GLY A 29 52.20 31.11 -37.60
C GLY A 29 52.93 29.90 -37.00
N GLY A 30 54.12 29.60 -37.52
CA GLY A 30 54.76 28.31 -37.41
C GLY A 30 55.40 27.98 -36.06
N ARG A 31 55.58 26.65 -35.87
CA ARG A 31 56.57 25.90 -35.09
C ARG A 31 56.98 26.47 -33.72
N ASP A 32 56.56 25.76 -32.67
CA ASP A 32 57.50 25.06 -31.78
C ASP A 32 56.81 23.85 -31.12
N ASN A 33 57.53 22.73 -31.08
CA ASN A 33 57.07 21.44 -30.56
C ASN A 33 56.87 21.52 -29.03
N HIS A 34 55.67 21.86 -28.58
CA HIS A 34 55.21 21.45 -27.25
C HIS A 34 54.54 20.08 -27.35
N GLU A 35 55.00 19.13 -26.54
CA GLU A 35 54.38 17.83 -26.34
C GLU A 35 52.88 18.02 -26.11
N ILE A 36 52.05 17.57 -27.06
CA ILE A 36 50.61 17.51 -26.88
C ILE A 36 50.35 16.55 -25.72
N MET A 37 49.87 17.07 -24.59
CA MET A 37 49.57 16.26 -23.42
C MET A 37 48.60 15.14 -23.79
N PRO A 38 48.74 13.93 -23.20
CA PRO A 38 47.89 12.78 -23.52
C PRO A 38 46.38 13.06 -23.33
N ALA A 39 46.03 13.96 -22.42
CA ALA A 39 44.65 14.40 -22.19
C ALA A 39 44.06 15.18 -23.39
N ASP A 40 44.85 15.99 -24.10
CA ASP A 40 44.37 16.79 -25.25
C ASP A 40 44.12 15.92 -26.50
N ARG A 41 44.93 14.87 -26.68
CA ARG A 41 44.69 13.85 -27.72
C ARG A 41 43.41 13.05 -27.45
N LEU A 42 43.18 12.67 -26.19
CA LEU A 42 41.96 11.98 -25.77
C LEU A 42 40.73 12.88 -25.92
N LEU A 43 40.82 14.17 -25.55
CA LEU A 43 39.75 15.14 -25.73
C LEU A 43 39.33 15.26 -27.20
N THR A 44 40.29 15.44 -28.11
CA THR A 44 40.02 15.55 -29.55
C THR A 44 39.36 14.27 -30.09
N THR A 45 39.78 13.11 -29.59
CA THR A 45 39.23 11.80 -29.98
C THR A 45 37.78 11.64 -29.52
N VAL A 46 37.48 12.00 -28.27
CA VAL A 46 36.12 11.92 -27.70
C VAL A 46 35.18 12.92 -28.40
N LEU A 47 35.63 14.15 -28.65
CA LEU A 47 34.83 15.14 -29.39
C LEU A 47 34.49 14.68 -30.80
N ARG A 48 35.42 14.01 -31.49
CA ARG A 48 35.13 13.39 -32.79
C ARG A 48 34.14 12.22 -32.65
N ALA A 49 34.27 11.41 -31.59
CA ALA A 49 33.37 10.30 -31.35
C ALA A 49 31.93 10.75 -31.03
N PHE A 50 31.74 11.91 -30.39
CA PHE A 50 30.40 12.49 -30.18
C PHE A 50 29.65 12.77 -31.47
N GLN A 51 30.36 13.12 -32.55
CA GLN A 51 29.79 13.41 -33.87
C GLN A 51 29.54 12.14 -34.71
N GLY A 52 29.84 10.95 -34.17
CA GLY A 52 29.67 9.67 -34.85
C GLY A 52 28.22 9.17 -34.88
N VAL A 53 28.00 8.07 -35.61
CA VAL A 53 26.72 7.35 -35.66
C VAL A 53 26.51 6.60 -34.34
N PRO A 54 25.28 6.53 -33.78
CA PRO A 54 25.01 5.77 -32.57
C PRO A 54 25.36 4.28 -32.69
N ASP A 55 26.23 3.79 -31.81
CA ASP A 55 26.59 2.38 -31.65
C ASP A 55 26.68 2.04 -30.15
N PRO A 56 25.83 1.14 -29.60
CA PRO A 56 25.77 0.83 -28.17
C PRO A 56 27.12 0.43 -27.55
N GLN A 57 27.97 -0.29 -28.29
CA GLN A 57 29.29 -0.70 -27.78
C GLN A 57 30.26 0.48 -27.72
N GLN A 58 30.17 1.39 -28.67
CA GLN A 58 30.97 2.62 -28.69
C GLN A 58 30.46 3.63 -27.67
N THR A 59 29.16 3.75 -27.45
CA THR A 59 28.56 4.66 -26.46
C THR A 59 29.14 4.43 -25.06
N ASN A 60 29.30 3.17 -24.63
CA ASN A 60 29.90 2.87 -23.33
C ASN A 60 31.37 3.30 -23.24
N ARG A 61 32.14 3.12 -24.32
CA ARG A 61 33.53 3.59 -24.39
C ARG A 61 33.61 5.11 -24.35
N ILE A 62 32.75 5.78 -25.13
CA ILE A 62 32.64 7.24 -25.17
C ILE A 62 32.34 7.80 -23.78
N LEU A 63 31.34 7.26 -23.07
CA LEU A 63 30.98 7.71 -21.72
C LEU A 63 32.09 7.44 -20.69
N SER A 64 32.77 6.29 -20.76
CA SER A 64 33.91 5.98 -19.89
C SER A 64 35.08 6.95 -20.11
N SER A 65 35.47 7.19 -21.37
CA SER A 65 36.51 8.16 -21.72
C SER A 65 36.12 9.59 -21.31
N THR A 66 34.84 9.95 -21.46
CA THR A 66 34.32 11.26 -21.02
C THR A 66 34.43 11.42 -19.51
N THR A 67 34.06 10.39 -18.73
CA THR A 67 34.24 10.40 -17.26
C THR A 67 35.71 10.61 -16.89
N SER A 68 36.62 9.89 -17.53
CA SER A 68 38.07 10.03 -17.28
C SER A 68 38.55 11.46 -17.60
N LEU A 69 38.16 12.03 -18.73
CA LEU A 69 38.50 13.41 -19.10
C LEU A 69 37.94 14.42 -18.11
N LEU A 70 36.68 14.29 -17.70
CA LEU A 70 36.07 15.20 -16.71
C LEU A 70 36.86 15.27 -15.39
N THR A 71 37.56 14.20 -15.01
CA THR A 71 38.34 14.14 -13.75
C THR A 71 39.81 14.57 -13.89
N THR A 72 40.34 14.56 -15.11
CA THR A 72 41.77 14.78 -15.40
C THR A 72 42.07 16.11 -16.08
N LEU A 73 41.07 16.74 -16.72
CA LEU A 73 41.22 18.04 -17.36
C LEU A 73 41.59 19.12 -16.33
N THR A 74 42.58 19.93 -16.68
CA THR A 74 43.15 20.97 -15.81
C THR A 74 42.56 22.36 -16.06
N ASN A 75 41.92 22.55 -17.22
CA ASN A 75 41.32 23.82 -17.62
C ASN A 75 39.77 23.78 -17.49
N PRO A 76 39.15 24.64 -16.66
CA PRO A 76 37.69 24.76 -16.55
C PRO A 76 36.96 25.00 -17.88
N LEU A 77 37.59 25.68 -18.85
CA LEU A 77 36.99 25.91 -20.18
C LEU A 77 36.83 24.60 -20.96
N ASN A 78 37.78 23.66 -20.83
CA ASN A 78 37.69 22.36 -21.49
C ASN A 78 36.60 21.50 -20.86
N VAL A 79 36.38 21.60 -19.54
CA VAL A 79 35.26 20.95 -18.85
C VAL A 79 33.91 21.51 -19.33
N THR A 80 33.83 22.84 -19.49
CA THR A 80 32.65 23.53 -20.04
C THR A 80 32.34 23.04 -21.45
N LEU A 81 33.35 23.02 -22.33
CA LEU A 81 33.22 22.56 -23.72
C LEU A 81 32.80 21.09 -23.79
N LEU A 82 33.47 20.22 -23.03
CA LEU A 82 33.17 18.79 -23.01
C LEU A 82 31.73 18.52 -22.58
N THR A 83 31.23 19.26 -21.59
CA THR A 83 29.85 19.16 -21.11
C THR A 83 28.84 19.62 -22.17
N SER A 84 29.06 20.78 -22.80
CA SER A 84 28.19 21.30 -23.87
C SER A 84 28.12 20.35 -25.08
N GLN A 85 29.26 19.78 -25.48
CA GLN A 85 29.33 18.83 -26.58
C GLN A 85 28.70 17.48 -26.23
N LEU A 86 28.81 17.00 -24.99
CA LEU A 86 28.14 15.79 -24.54
C LEU A 86 26.61 15.91 -24.58
N LEU A 87 26.07 17.06 -24.17
CA LEU A 87 24.62 17.29 -24.14
C LEU A 87 24.00 17.44 -25.55
N THR A 88 24.82 17.73 -26.54
CA THR A 88 24.41 17.88 -27.95
C THR A 88 24.91 16.74 -28.84
N ALA A 89 25.54 15.70 -28.27
CA ALA A 89 26.18 14.62 -29.02
C ALA A 89 25.17 13.72 -29.77
N PRO A 90 25.18 13.71 -31.11
CA PRO A 90 24.31 12.81 -31.90
C PRO A 90 24.51 11.33 -31.57
N ALA A 91 25.76 10.92 -31.32
CA ALA A 91 26.11 9.53 -30.98
C ALA A 91 25.40 9.00 -29.70
N ILE A 92 24.86 9.88 -28.86
CA ILE A 92 24.16 9.53 -27.62
C ILE A 92 22.66 9.79 -27.74
N TRP A 93 22.27 10.93 -28.32
CA TRP A 93 20.89 11.42 -28.26
C TRP A 93 20.02 11.11 -29.49
N ASP A 94 20.61 10.70 -30.63
CA ASP A 94 19.81 10.36 -31.83
C ASP A 94 19.04 9.03 -31.68
N ARG A 95 19.58 8.08 -30.91
CA ARG A 95 18.95 6.77 -30.61
C ARG A 95 19.18 6.37 -29.15
N PRO A 96 18.50 7.03 -28.20
CA PRO A 96 18.69 6.75 -26.78
C PRO A 96 18.04 5.41 -26.39
N ASP A 97 18.70 4.67 -25.49
CA ASP A 97 18.18 3.44 -24.87
C ASP A 97 17.17 3.77 -23.73
N GLY A 98 16.24 4.68 -23.99
CA GLY A 98 15.26 5.15 -23.00
C GLY A 98 15.91 5.81 -21.77
N LEU A 99 15.35 5.56 -20.59
CA LEU A 99 15.86 6.10 -19.33
C LEU A 99 17.25 5.61 -18.93
N GLU A 100 17.71 4.49 -19.49
CA GLU A 100 19.04 3.97 -19.22
C GLU A 100 20.12 4.96 -19.69
N THR A 101 19.93 5.62 -20.83
CA THR A 101 20.81 6.71 -21.27
C THR A 101 20.80 7.87 -20.27
N SER A 102 19.63 8.25 -19.76
CA SER A 102 19.51 9.32 -18.76
C SER A 102 20.22 8.98 -17.45
N LEU A 103 20.04 7.75 -16.95
CA LEU A 103 20.72 7.25 -15.77
C LEU A 103 22.24 7.21 -15.96
N ARG A 104 22.72 6.81 -17.13
CA ARG A 104 24.16 6.81 -17.46
C ARG A 104 24.76 8.22 -17.45
N ILE A 105 24.04 9.22 -17.95
CA ILE A 105 24.49 10.62 -17.88
C ILE A 105 24.55 11.12 -16.43
N ILE A 106 23.52 10.85 -15.61
CA ILE A 106 23.55 11.16 -14.18
C ILE A 106 24.76 10.48 -13.51
N SER A 107 24.95 9.20 -13.75
CA SER A 107 26.03 8.37 -13.20
C SER A 107 27.43 8.83 -13.63
N LEU A 108 27.59 9.31 -14.87
CA LEU A 108 28.83 9.88 -15.40
C LEU A 108 29.26 11.11 -14.59
N PHE A 109 28.35 12.08 -14.41
CA PHE A 109 28.64 13.29 -13.64
C PHE A 109 28.77 13.02 -12.14
N ASN A 110 27.99 12.08 -11.60
CA ASN A 110 28.11 11.62 -10.22
C ASN A 110 29.50 11.02 -9.94
N THR A 111 29.94 10.09 -10.79
CA THR A 111 31.25 9.42 -10.66
C THR A 111 32.40 10.41 -10.83
N ALA A 112 32.30 11.32 -11.82
CA ALA A 112 33.29 12.37 -12.02
C ALA A 112 33.38 13.32 -10.80
N ALA A 113 32.24 13.76 -10.27
CA ALA A 113 32.19 14.61 -9.07
C ALA A 113 32.80 13.94 -7.83
N ILE A 114 32.46 12.68 -7.55
CA ILE A 114 33.07 11.90 -6.46
C ILE A 114 34.59 11.84 -6.61
N THR A 115 35.08 11.65 -7.83
CA THR A 115 36.50 11.49 -8.11
C THR A 115 37.26 12.82 -7.95
N VAL A 116 36.69 13.91 -8.46
CA VAL A 116 37.24 15.27 -8.26
C VAL A 116 37.32 15.61 -6.78
N GLN A 117 36.27 15.30 -6.01
CA GLN A 117 36.27 15.51 -4.57
C GLN A 117 37.34 14.68 -3.86
N LYS A 118 37.45 13.38 -4.16
CA LYS A 118 38.48 12.51 -3.60
C LYS A 118 39.88 13.04 -3.89
N ASN A 119 40.13 13.47 -5.13
CA ASN A 119 41.42 14.04 -5.54
C ASN A 119 41.73 15.34 -4.78
N GLN A 120 40.73 16.20 -4.53
CA GLN A 120 40.93 17.40 -3.74
C GLN A 120 41.24 17.08 -2.28
N VAL A 121 40.49 16.18 -1.64
CA VAL A 121 40.71 15.79 -0.22
C VAL A 121 42.09 15.15 -0.04
N GLN A 122 42.46 14.19 -0.90
CA GLN A 122 43.77 13.53 -0.86
C GLN A 122 44.93 14.49 -1.22
N GLY A 123 44.67 15.49 -2.07
CA GLY A 123 45.63 16.52 -2.41
C GLY A 123 45.91 17.53 -1.29
N HIS A 124 45.00 17.66 -0.32
CA HIS A 124 45.21 18.51 0.86
C HIS A 124 46.12 17.87 1.93
N GLU A 125 46.24 16.53 1.96
CA GLU A 125 47.02 15.81 2.97
C GLU A 125 48.51 15.65 2.63
N LYS A 126 48.91 15.86 1.37
CA LYS A 126 50.31 15.69 0.95
C LYS A 126 51.03 17.04 0.82
N PRO A 127 52.16 17.28 1.52
CA PRO A 127 52.99 18.45 1.28
C PRO A 127 53.46 18.46 -0.18
N TYR A 128 53.52 19.66 -0.76
CA TYR A 128 53.82 19.85 -2.18
C TYR A 128 55.20 19.28 -2.53
N ASP A 129 55.21 18.17 -3.27
CA ASP A 129 56.44 17.53 -3.73
C ASP A 129 56.55 17.73 -5.25
N ALA A 130 57.55 18.51 -5.69
CA ALA A 130 57.70 18.95 -7.08
C ALA A 130 57.94 17.78 -8.09
N TYR A 131 58.22 16.58 -7.58
CA TYR A 131 58.53 15.39 -8.36
C TYR A 131 57.38 14.38 -8.46
N GLN A 132 56.24 14.60 -7.80
CA GLN A 132 55.06 13.75 -7.94
C GLN A 132 53.98 14.43 -8.78
N PRO A 133 53.49 13.81 -9.88
CA PRO A 133 52.38 14.36 -10.64
C PRO A 133 51.14 14.46 -9.73
N ARG A 134 50.50 15.63 -9.70
CA ARG A 134 49.24 15.83 -8.96
C ARG A 134 48.24 14.76 -9.37
N GLN A 135 47.65 14.06 -8.39
CA GLN A 135 46.53 13.16 -8.66
C GLN A 135 45.30 14.00 -9.02
N GLY A 136 44.85 13.91 -10.27
CA GLY A 136 43.69 14.63 -10.81
C GLY A 136 44.02 15.94 -11.55
N GLY A 137 43.01 16.55 -12.17
CA GLY A 137 43.16 17.78 -12.97
C GLY A 137 43.52 19.05 -12.18
N GLY A 138 43.61 19.01 -10.85
CA GLY A 138 43.99 20.17 -10.04
C GLY A 138 42.97 21.32 -9.98
N ILE A 139 41.78 21.14 -10.53
CA ILE A 139 40.64 22.05 -10.41
C ILE A 139 39.93 21.78 -9.07
N LYS A 140 39.59 22.83 -8.31
CA LYS A 140 38.80 22.70 -7.07
C LYS A 140 37.35 22.28 -7.39
N CYS A 141 36.69 21.57 -6.48
CA CYS A 141 35.30 21.11 -6.62
C CYS A 141 34.36 22.23 -7.06
N ASP A 142 34.44 23.41 -6.43
CA ASP A 142 33.60 24.56 -6.75
C ASP A 142 33.82 25.05 -8.19
N ASP A 143 35.08 25.15 -8.63
CA ASP A 143 35.42 25.64 -9.98
C ASP A 143 35.07 24.61 -11.04
N TRP A 144 35.24 23.32 -10.73
CA TRP A 144 34.82 22.21 -11.58
C TRP A 144 33.30 22.17 -11.74
N ALA A 145 32.54 22.26 -10.63
CA ALA A 145 31.08 22.25 -10.67
C ALA A 145 30.53 23.45 -11.45
N LYS A 146 31.09 24.66 -11.25
CA LYS A 146 30.74 25.84 -12.04
C LYS A 146 31.00 25.64 -13.53
N ALA A 147 32.14 25.03 -13.88
CA ALA A 147 32.48 24.76 -15.27
C ALA A 147 31.51 23.77 -15.93
N VAL A 148 31.16 22.69 -15.24
CA VAL A 148 30.15 21.72 -15.71
C VAL A 148 28.80 22.41 -15.93
N ILE A 149 28.31 23.18 -14.95
CA ILE A 149 27.02 23.87 -15.04
C ILE A 149 27.03 24.90 -16.18
N LYS A 150 28.14 25.62 -16.39
CA LYS A 150 28.29 26.56 -17.50
C LYS A 150 28.22 25.87 -18.87
N GLY A 151 28.57 24.58 -18.94
CA GLY A 151 28.46 23.79 -20.16
C GLY A 151 27.03 23.35 -20.50
N ALA A 152 26.10 23.42 -19.54
CA ALA A 152 24.67 23.23 -19.78
C ALA A 152 24.06 24.53 -20.34
N ASP A 153 24.47 24.87 -21.56
CA ASP A 153 24.12 26.09 -22.27
C ASP A 153 22.82 25.97 -23.09
N ASP A 154 22.41 27.04 -23.77
CA ASP A 154 21.14 27.07 -24.52
C ASP A 154 21.11 26.18 -25.78
N ARG A 155 22.18 25.44 -26.08
CA ARG A 155 22.21 24.47 -27.19
C ARG A 155 21.54 23.15 -26.83
N SER A 156 21.41 22.85 -25.54
CA SER A 156 20.76 21.64 -25.02
C SER A 156 19.43 21.94 -24.34
N SER A 157 18.60 20.89 -24.21
CA SER A 157 17.28 21.02 -23.60
C SER A 157 17.37 21.12 -22.07
N ARG A 158 16.45 21.86 -21.44
CA ARG A 158 16.44 22.07 -19.98
C ARG A 158 16.36 20.77 -19.16
N TRP A 159 15.68 19.74 -19.66
CA TRP A 159 15.64 18.43 -19.00
C TRP A 159 16.99 17.70 -19.03
N GLN A 160 17.84 17.93 -20.05
CA GLN A 160 19.20 17.39 -20.09
C GLN A 160 20.10 18.10 -19.06
N HIS A 161 19.88 19.41 -18.87
CA HIS A 161 20.62 20.18 -17.85
C HIS A 161 20.35 19.61 -16.47
N LEU A 162 19.11 19.23 -16.20
CA LEU A 162 18.70 18.61 -14.94
C LEU A 162 19.45 17.29 -14.67
N LEU A 163 19.72 16.47 -15.69
CA LEU A 163 20.52 15.24 -15.55
C LEU A 163 21.96 15.55 -15.09
N VAL A 164 22.58 16.55 -15.72
CA VAL A 164 23.96 16.97 -15.40
C VAL A 164 24.04 17.55 -14.00
N ILE A 165 23.19 18.54 -13.70
CA ILE A 165 23.17 19.22 -12.41
C ILE A 165 22.85 18.22 -11.29
N GLY A 166 21.91 17.30 -11.54
CA GLY A 166 21.57 16.23 -10.61
C GLY A 166 22.74 15.28 -10.35
N GLY A 167 23.47 14.86 -11.39
CA GLY A 167 24.68 14.05 -11.24
C GLY A 167 25.76 14.75 -10.41
N VAL A 168 26.00 16.05 -10.66
CA VAL A 168 26.95 16.87 -9.87
C VAL A 168 26.53 16.94 -8.40
N LEU A 169 25.26 17.23 -8.12
CA LEU A 169 24.75 17.33 -6.74
C LEU A 169 24.87 15.98 -6.00
N LEU A 170 24.47 14.88 -6.66
CA LEU A 170 24.58 13.53 -6.09
C LEU A 170 26.01 13.14 -5.75
N GLY A 171 26.97 13.47 -6.63
CA GLY A 171 28.36 13.13 -6.41
C GLY A 171 29.01 13.96 -5.30
N MET A 172 28.75 15.28 -5.29
CA MET A 172 29.37 16.20 -4.34
C MET A 172 28.75 16.18 -2.94
N GLU A 173 27.42 16.03 -2.85
CA GLU A 173 26.69 16.12 -1.57
C GLU A 173 26.13 14.79 -1.08
N GLY A 174 26.01 13.78 -1.95
CA GLY A 174 25.53 12.45 -1.57
C GLY A 174 26.41 11.82 -0.49
N GLN A 175 25.82 10.99 0.37
CA GLN A 175 26.50 10.34 1.49
C GLN A 175 27.23 11.31 2.43
N ASN A 176 26.68 12.52 2.64
CA ASN A 176 27.23 13.57 3.51
C ASN A 176 28.66 14.00 3.16
N ARG A 177 29.01 13.95 1.87
CA ARG A 177 30.35 14.29 1.38
C ARG A 177 30.72 15.77 1.51
N GLN A 178 29.75 16.69 1.47
CA GLN A 178 29.95 18.14 1.63
C GLN A 178 31.05 18.70 0.70
N GLY A 179 31.05 18.30 -0.58
CA GLY A 179 32.06 18.68 -1.56
C GLY A 179 31.99 20.13 -2.05
N LEU A 180 30.87 20.83 -1.80
CA LEU A 180 30.62 22.18 -2.32
C LEU A 180 30.58 23.23 -1.21
N SER A 181 30.96 24.46 -1.54
CA SER A 181 30.67 25.60 -0.66
C SER A 181 29.16 25.81 -0.49
N ARG A 182 28.73 26.26 0.70
CA ARG A 182 27.29 26.46 1.03
C ARG A 182 26.56 27.33 0.01
N GLY A 183 27.21 28.38 -0.49
CA GLY A 183 26.65 29.27 -1.51
C GLY A 183 26.47 28.59 -2.87
N LEU A 184 27.46 27.83 -3.31
CA LEU A 184 27.39 27.10 -4.57
C LEU A 184 26.39 25.95 -4.51
N ARG A 185 26.36 25.19 -3.40
CA ARG A 185 25.35 24.16 -3.13
C ARG A 185 23.94 24.73 -3.28
N THR A 186 23.65 25.84 -2.60
CA THR A 186 22.34 26.51 -2.68
C THR A 186 22.01 26.93 -4.12
N THR A 187 23.01 27.38 -4.88
CA THR A 187 22.84 27.78 -6.29
C THR A 187 22.51 26.57 -7.17
N ILE A 188 23.16 25.44 -6.94
CA ILE A 188 22.93 24.17 -7.65
C ILE A 188 21.54 23.61 -7.32
N GLU A 189 21.16 23.58 -6.05
CA GLU A 189 19.82 23.16 -5.63
C GLU A 189 18.73 24.01 -6.32
N ARG A 190 18.90 25.34 -6.39
CA ARG A 190 17.98 26.21 -7.15
C ARG A 190 18.01 25.93 -8.65
N ALA A 191 19.17 25.65 -9.22
CA ALA A 191 19.30 25.35 -10.64
C ALA A 191 18.55 24.07 -11.03
N ILE A 192 18.49 23.05 -10.15
CA ILE A 192 17.65 21.85 -10.34
C ILE A 192 16.18 22.23 -10.47
N VAL A 193 15.68 23.02 -9.51
CA VAL A 193 14.27 23.44 -9.50
C VAL A 193 13.94 24.30 -10.71
N THR A 194 14.79 25.26 -11.04
CA THR A 194 14.62 26.12 -12.21
C THR A 194 14.63 25.31 -13.50
N ALA A 195 15.58 24.38 -13.67
CA ALA A 195 15.66 23.54 -14.86
C ALA A 195 14.43 22.63 -15.00
N ALA A 196 13.95 22.04 -13.89
CA ALA A 196 12.73 21.24 -13.89
C ALA A 196 11.50 22.07 -14.28
N ASN A 197 11.29 23.23 -13.66
CA ASN A 197 10.14 24.10 -13.95
C ASN A 197 10.15 24.60 -15.40
N LEU A 198 11.29 25.08 -15.90
CA LEU A 198 11.43 25.55 -17.28
C LEU A 198 11.21 24.42 -18.30
N ALA A 199 11.60 23.19 -17.97
CA ALA A 199 11.34 22.04 -18.82
C ALA A 199 9.85 21.66 -18.85
N LEU A 200 9.12 21.86 -17.74
CA LEU A 200 7.68 21.62 -17.64
C LEU A 200 6.82 22.70 -18.29
N GLU A 201 7.34 23.91 -18.50
CA GLU A 201 6.61 25.02 -19.16
C GLU A 201 6.27 24.75 -20.64
N ASN A 202 7.07 23.92 -21.32
CA ASN A 202 6.91 23.61 -22.75
C ASN A 202 6.67 22.11 -22.99
N PRO A 203 5.50 21.56 -22.58
CA PRO A 203 5.23 20.13 -22.64
C PRO A 203 5.26 19.54 -24.06
N ALA A 204 4.95 20.34 -25.09
CA ALA A 204 4.99 19.91 -26.49
C ALA A 204 6.41 19.53 -26.97
N ASN A 205 7.45 20.16 -26.43
CA ASN A 205 8.85 19.93 -26.82
C ASN A 205 9.58 18.95 -25.90
N LEU A 206 8.93 18.50 -24.84
CA LEU A 206 9.55 17.68 -23.80
C LEU A 206 9.76 16.23 -24.27
N GLY A 207 8.84 15.71 -25.10
CA GLY A 207 8.82 14.30 -25.50
C GLY A 207 8.59 13.36 -24.31
N SER A 208 8.43 12.06 -24.57
CA SER A 208 8.29 11.05 -23.50
C SER A 208 9.59 10.94 -22.69
N LEU A 209 10.73 10.84 -23.39
CA LEU A 209 12.03 10.69 -22.76
C LEU A 209 12.35 11.87 -21.83
N GLY A 210 12.18 13.12 -22.29
CA GLY A 210 12.51 14.28 -21.46
C GLY A 210 11.63 14.37 -20.21
N ALA A 211 10.36 14.00 -20.31
CA ALA A 211 9.44 13.98 -19.18
C ALA A 211 9.88 12.93 -18.14
N GLU A 212 10.16 11.72 -18.59
CA GLU A 212 10.63 10.60 -17.76
C GLU A 212 12.01 10.91 -17.15
N SER A 213 12.91 11.56 -17.89
CA SER A 213 14.23 12.01 -17.43
C SER A 213 14.14 13.01 -16.28
N ILE A 214 13.15 13.92 -16.31
CA ILE A 214 12.89 14.84 -15.19
C ILE A 214 12.53 14.06 -13.94
N VAL A 215 11.60 13.10 -14.07
CA VAL A 215 11.16 12.26 -12.96
C VAL A 215 12.33 11.49 -12.37
N LEU A 216 13.15 10.85 -13.22
CA LEU A 216 14.32 10.10 -12.80
C LEU A 216 15.31 10.98 -12.03
N ALA A 217 15.67 12.15 -12.59
CA ALA A 217 16.60 13.07 -11.95
C ALA A 217 16.09 13.53 -10.59
N LEU A 218 14.83 14.00 -10.52
CA LEU A 218 14.22 14.45 -9.29
C LEU A 218 14.11 13.33 -8.26
N ASN A 219 13.75 12.11 -8.66
CA ASN A 219 13.65 10.96 -7.75
C ASN A 219 14.96 10.70 -6.99
N HIS A 220 16.11 10.88 -7.66
CA HIS A 220 17.41 10.75 -7.03
C HIS A 220 17.86 11.99 -6.25
N THR A 221 17.59 13.20 -6.75
CA THR A 221 18.11 14.43 -6.15
C THR A 221 17.24 15.00 -5.04
N PHE A 222 15.93 14.71 -5.03
CA PHE A 222 14.96 15.31 -4.11
C PHE A 222 15.35 15.18 -2.62
N PRO A 223 15.86 14.03 -2.13
CA PRO A 223 16.31 13.90 -0.74
C PRO A 223 17.45 14.86 -0.36
N LEU A 224 18.24 15.35 -1.33
CA LEU A 224 19.36 16.26 -1.09
C LEU A 224 18.96 17.74 -1.09
N LEU A 225 17.80 18.07 -1.66
CA LEU A 225 17.29 19.46 -1.70
C LEU A 225 16.85 19.92 -0.31
N SER A 226 17.16 21.17 0.03
CA SER A 226 16.63 21.82 1.22
C SER A 226 15.13 22.11 1.10
N ASP A 227 14.40 22.08 2.23
CA ASP A 227 12.93 22.21 2.23
C ASP A 227 12.44 23.53 1.60
N GLY A 228 13.14 24.63 1.84
CA GLY A 228 12.84 25.92 1.24
C GLY A 228 13.07 25.96 -0.28
N ILE A 229 13.88 25.06 -0.84
CA ILE A 229 14.07 24.94 -2.29
C ILE A 229 13.05 23.96 -2.88
N ARG A 230 12.71 22.88 -2.16
CA ARG A 230 11.66 21.94 -2.57
C ARG A 230 10.33 22.67 -2.85
N SER A 231 9.96 23.65 -2.02
CA SER A 231 8.73 24.43 -2.24
C SER A 231 8.70 25.24 -3.55
N GLY A 232 9.84 25.45 -4.20
CA GLY A 232 9.93 26.13 -5.49
C GLY A 232 9.56 25.26 -6.70
N LEU A 233 9.38 23.95 -6.53
CA LEU A 233 8.96 23.06 -7.62
C LEU A 233 7.50 23.32 -8.00
N ASN A 234 7.23 23.36 -9.31
CA ASN A 234 5.87 23.42 -9.82
C ASN A 234 5.19 22.04 -9.71
N TYR A 235 4.71 21.72 -8.51
CA TYR A 235 4.05 20.44 -8.22
C TYR A 235 2.78 20.22 -9.04
N ASP A 236 2.05 21.30 -9.37
CA ASP A 236 0.85 21.21 -10.19
C ASP A 236 1.18 20.62 -11.57
N ALA A 237 2.25 21.07 -12.23
CA ALA A 237 2.68 20.53 -13.52
C ALA A 237 3.39 19.16 -13.38
N LEU A 238 4.15 18.95 -12.31
CA LEU A 238 5.01 17.77 -12.13
C LEU A 238 4.22 16.49 -11.79
N VAL A 239 3.15 16.59 -11.01
CA VAL A 239 2.47 15.40 -10.43
C VAL A 239 1.97 14.42 -11.49
N MET A 240 1.33 14.91 -12.56
CA MET A 240 0.84 14.06 -13.63
C MET A 240 1.98 13.48 -14.46
N VAL A 241 3.10 14.19 -14.61
CA VAL A 241 4.30 13.66 -15.30
C VAL A 241 4.87 12.47 -14.52
N MET A 242 4.94 12.56 -13.18
CA MET A 242 5.40 11.46 -12.34
C MET A 242 4.42 10.27 -12.33
N LEU A 243 3.11 10.53 -12.30
CA LEU A 243 2.10 9.47 -12.40
C LEU A 243 2.18 8.74 -13.74
N HIS A 244 2.32 9.46 -14.85
CA HIS A 244 2.53 8.84 -16.16
C HIS A 244 3.83 8.04 -16.21
N ALA A 245 4.93 8.54 -15.64
CA ALA A 245 6.17 7.78 -15.58
C ALA A 245 6.04 6.50 -14.73
N MET A 246 5.20 6.50 -13.69
CA MET A 246 4.89 5.33 -12.88
C MET A 246 4.00 4.31 -13.64
N THR A 247 2.98 4.78 -14.36
CA THR A 247 1.97 3.89 -14.94
C THR A 247 2.30 3.44 -16.36
N LEU A 248 2.98 4.24 -17.18
CA LEU A 248 3.20 3.99 -18.60
C LEU A 248 4.51 3.19 -18.86
N ASN A 249 5.17 3.47 -19.99
CA ASN A 249 6.22 2.64 -20.59
C ASN A 249 7.43 2.38 -19.68
N GLU A 250 7.91 3.40 -18.96
CA GLU A 250 9.07 3.27 -18.05
C GLU A 250 8.71 2.70 -16.68
N GLY A 251 7.42 2.67 -16.36
CA GLY A 251 6.87 2.10 -15.13
C GLY A 251 6.17 0.76 -15.39
N TYR A 252 4.95 0.63 -14.87
CA TYR A 252 4.18 -0.61 -14.85
C TYR A 252 3.44 -0.96 -16.15
N GLN A 253 3.66 -0.20 -17.23
CA GLN A 253 3.11 -0.44 -18.56
C GLN A 253 1.60 -0.68 -18.55
N ASP A 254 0.84 0.06 -17.75
CA ASP A 254 -0.62 -0.06 -17.57
C ASP A 254 -1.09 -1.50 -17.29
N GLY A 255 -0.23 -2.36 -16.75
CA GLY A 255 -0.52 -3.78 -16.53
C GLY A 255 -0.49 -4.64 -17.80
N TYR A 256 -0.07 -4.13 -18.97
CA TYR A 256 -0.01 -4.90 -20.23
C TYR A 256 0.85 -6.16 -20.13
N PHE A 257 1.87 -6.17 -19.25
CA PHE A 257 2.71 -7.35 -19.02
C PHE A 257 1.90 -8.56 -18.54
N LEU A 258 0.78 -8.36 -17.82
CA LEU A 258 -0.09 -9.46 -17.37
C LEU A 258 -0.77 -10.18 -18.54
N ARG A 259 -1.09 -9.45 -19.62
CA ARG A 259 -1.64 -10.05 -20.84
C ARG A 259 -0.59 -10.83 -21.60
N ALA A 260 0.66 -10.34 -21.63
CA ALA A 260 1.77 -11.05 -22.24
C ALA A 260 2.05 -12.38 -21.54
N ILE A 261 1.95 -12.41 -20.20
CA ILE A 261 2.12 -13.64 -19.41
C ILE A 261 1.09 -14.69 -19.79
N ASP A 262 -0.17 -14.30 -20.02
CA ASP A 262 -1.23 -15.27 -20.35
C ASP A 262 -0.88 -16.12 -21.60
N TYR A 263 -0.27 -15.51 -22.63
CA TYR A 263 0.12 -16.23 -23.86
C TYR A 263 1.19 -17.30 -23.63
N ASP A 264 2.06 -17.11 -22.64
CA ASP A 264 3.18 -18.00 -22.35
C ASP A 264 2.86 -19.02 -21.22
N VAL A 265 1.77 -18.82 -20.49
CA VAL A 265 1.27 -19.80 -19.51
C VAL A 265 0.57 -20.92 -20.26
N ILE A 266 1.16 -22.12 -20.19
CA ILE A 266 0.65 -23.32 -20.85
C ILE A 266 0.20 -24.36 -19.82
N GLN A 267 -0.79 -25.18 -20.20
CA GLN A 267 -1.18 -26.33 -19.40
C GLN A 267 -0.20 -27.48 -19.66
N ALA A 268 0.57 -27.85 -18.66
CA ALA A 268 1.48 -28.97 -18.66
C ALA A 268 0.77 -30.28 -18.22
N SER A 269 1.52 -31.39 -18.21
CA SER A 269 1.01 -32.70 -17.80
C SER A 269 0.42 -32.69 -16.39
N GLY A 270 -0.80 -33.20 -16.22
CA GLY A 270 -1.45 -33.37 -14.93
C GLY A 270 -2.22 -32.14 -14.42
N ASN A 271 -2.86 -31.38 -15.32
CA ASN A 271 -3.61 -30.15 -15.01
C ASN A 271 -2.80 -29.02 -14.34
N LYS A 272 -1.46 -29.09 -14.39
CA LYS A 272 -0.61 -28.02 -13.88
C LYS A 272 -0.39 -26.94 -14.93
N PHE A 273 -0.29 -25.69 -14.50
CA PHE A 273 0.15 -24.57 -15.32
C PHE A 273 1.67 -24.40 -15.21
N ASP A 274 2.31 -24.30 -16.37
CA ASP A 274 3.72 -24.04 -16.52
C ASP A 274 3.95 -22.68 -17.17
N TRP A 275 4.80 -21.89 -16.52
CA TRP A 275 5.29 -20.62 -17.03
C TRP A 275 6.81 -20.60 -16.94
N SER A 276 7.45 -21.02 -18.03
CA SER A 276 8.90 -21.22 -18.09
C SER A 276 9.68 -19.91 -17.91
N ALA A 277 10.82 -20.00 -17.20
CA ALA A 277 11.76 -18.89 -17.05
C ALA A 277 12.45 -18.48 -18.36
N LYS A 278 12.31 -19.26 -19.44
CA LYS A 278 12.82 -18.93 -20.77
C LYS A 278 11.80 -18.21 -21.65
N SER A 279 10.57 -18.04 -21.17
CA SER A 279 9.49 -17.43 -21.93
C SER A 279 9.75 -15.94 -22.22
N PRO A 280 9.30 -15.42 -23.38
CA PRO A 280 9.41 -13.99 -23.71
C PRO A 280 8.76 -13.08 -22.66
N SER A 281 7.60 -13.45 -22.13
CA SER A 281 6.89 -12.69 -21.10
C SER A 281 7.67 -12.60 -19.79
N PHE A 282 8.33 -13.69 -19.37
CA PHE A 282 9.15 -13.66 -18.16
C PHE A 282 10.42 -12.82 -18.35
N LEU A 283 11.09 -12.94 -19.50
CA LEU A 283 12.24 -12.09 -19.82
C LEU A 283 11.85 -10.60 -19.92
N GLN A 284 10.67 -10.31 -20.46
CA GLN A 284 10.12 -8.95 -20.48
C GLN A 284 9.82 -8.44 -19.06
N LEU A 285 9.24 -9.27 -18.20
CA LEU A 285 8.98 -8.93 -16.80
C LEU A 285 10.28 -8.66 -16.05
N GLN A 286 11.31 -9.48 -16.26
CA GLN A 286 12.64 -9.27 -15.67
C GLN A 286 13.25 -7.95 -16.15
N LYS A 287 13.22 -7.68 -17.46
CA LYS A 287 13.68 -6.41 -18.02
C LYS A 287 12.91 -5.22 -17.44
N MET A 288 11.59 -5.31 -17.32
CA MET A 288 10.77 -4.27 -16.69
C MET A 288 11.15 -4.05 -15.23
N SER A 289 11.33 -5.13 -14.45
CA SER A 289 11.72 -5.04 -13.03
C SER A 289 13.08 -4.37 -12.82
N SER A 290 13.98 -4.48 -13.81
CA SER A 290 15.30 -3.84 -13.79
C SER A 290 15.31 -2.37 -14.20
N LYS A 291 14.18 -1.81 -14.67
CA LYS A 291 14.14 -0.40 -15.11
C LYS A 291 14.49 0.56 -13.98
N PRO A 292 15.14 1.70 -14.27
CA PRO A 292 15.55 2.67 -13.25
C PRO A 292 14.41 3.15 -12.33
N LEU A 293 13.23 3.43 -12.89
CA LEU A 293 12.09 3.89 -12.09
C LEU A 293 11.41 2.78 -11.28
N ILE A 294 11.34 1.55 -11.81
CA ILE A 294 10.76 0.41 -11.07
C ILE A 294 11.66 0.02 -9.88
N SER A 295 12.97 -0.05 -10.10
CA SER A 295 13.93 -0.34 -9.02
C SER A 295 13.94 0.73 -7.92
N SER A 296 13.56 1.97 -8.25
CA SER A 296 13.47 3.11 -7.32
C SER A 296 12.03 3.58 -7.07
N MET A 297 11.05 2.66 -7.19
CA MET A 297 9.63 2.99 -7.08
C MET A 297 9.21 3.50 -5.70
N GLY A 298 9.83 3.00 -4.62
CA GLY A 298 9.53 3.45 -3.25
C GLY A 298 9.81 4.93 -3.00
N PRO A 299 11.01 5.45 -3.37
CA PRO A 299 11.26 6.89 -3.43
C PRO A 299 10.30 7.65 -4.36
N LEU A 300 9.98 7.11 -5.54
CA LEU A 300 9.13 7.79 -6.51
C LEU A 300 7.69 7.97 -5.99
N SER A 301 7.10 6.94 -5.40
CA SER A 301 5.75 7.01 -4.83
C SER A 301 5.67 8.01 -3.68
N ARG A 302 6.73 8.13 -2.86
CA ARG A 302 6.83 9.15 -1.81
C ARG A 302 7.00 10.56 -2.39
N LEU A 303 7.72 10.72 -3.49
CA LEU A 303 7.83 12.00 -4.19
C LEU A 303 6.50 12.42 -4.80
N ILE A 304 5.75 11.48 -5.39
CA ILE A 304 4.38 11.72 -5.88
C ILE A 304 3.47 12.13 -4.72
N ALA A 305 3.49 11.39 -3.61
CA ALA A 305 2.75 11.73 -2.41
C ALA A 305 3.07 13.14 -1.90
N HIS A 306 4.36 13.49 -1.82
CA HIS A 306 4.79 14.83 -1.42
C HIS A 306 4.30 15.92 -2.39
N ALA A 307 4.34 15.67 -3.71
CA ALA A 307 3.81 16.61 -4.70
C ALA A 307 2.30 16.80 -4.54
N ILE A 308 1.56 15.72 -4.24
CA ILE A 308 0.12 15.80 -3.95
C ILE A 308 -0.15 16.60 -2.69
N GLU A 309 0.68 16.51 -1.66
CA GLU A 309 0.51 17.29 -0.44
C GLU A 309 0.82 18.79 -0.65
N ASN A 310 1.70 19.13 -1.60
CA ASN A 310 2.24 20.50 -1.76
C ASN A 310 1.78 21.24 -3.04
N MET A 311 0.99 20.62 -3.91
CA MET A 311 0.40 21.27 -5.09
C MET A 311 -0.54 22.43 -4.71
N SER A 312 -0.68 23.45 -5.56
CA SER A 312 -1.50 24.63 -5.26
C SER A 312 -2.95 24.42 -5.66
N ASN A 313 -3.20 23.70 -6.76
CA ASN A 313 -4.53 23.46 -7.29
C ASN A 313 -5.11 22.14 -6.77
N SER A 314 -5.76 22.19 -5.61
CA SER A 314 -6.36 21.03 -4.95
C SER A 314 -7.35 20.24 -5.81
N LEU A 315 -7.99 20.85 -6.81
CA LEU A 315 -8.95 20.16 -7.68
C LEU A 315 -8.29 19.10 -8.58
N ARG A 316 -6.98 19.20 -8.82
CA ARG A 316 -6.22 18.17 -9.56
C ARG A 316 -6.19 16.82 -8.82
N VAL A 317 -6.54 16.77 -7.53
CA VAL A 317 -6.71 15.49 -6.81
C VAL A 317 -7.76 14.61 -7.48
N ALA A 318 -8.79 15.19 -8.10
CA ALA A 318 -9.79 14.44 -8.86
C ALA A 318 -9.18 13.76 -10.10
N GLU A 319 -8.41 14.51 -10.89
CA GLU A 319 -7.69 14.02 -12.08
C GLU A 319 -6.70 12.89 -11.72
N ILE A 320 -5.95 13.09 -10.63
CA ILE A 320 -5.00 12.09 -10.13
C ILE A 320 -5.71 10.81 -9.71
N SER A 321 -6.83 10.94 -8.99
CA SER A 321 -7.62 9.78 -8.54
C SER A 321 -8.23 9.03 -9.71
N GLU A 322 -8.69 9.73 -10.75
CA GLU A 322 -9.20 9.12 -11.98
C GLU A 322 -8.12 8.36 -12.75
N HIS A 323 -6.91 8.92 -12.84
CA HIS A 323 -5.77 8.24 -13.46
C HIS A 323 -5.38 6.96 -12.72
N LEU A 324 -5.32 7.00 -11.38
CA LEU A 324 -5.03 5.81 -10.57
C LEU A 324 -6.14 4.77 -10.65
N LEU A 325 -7.40 5.19 -10.71
CA LEU A 325 -8.54 4.30 -10.92
C LEU A 325 -8.43 3.58 -12.26
N ALA A 326 -8.18 4.32 -13.35
CA ALA A 326 -7.98 3.74 -14.67
C ALA A 326 -6.80 2.75 -14.71
N PHE A 327 -5.71 3.07 -14.01
CA PHE A 327 -4.57 2.17 -13.88
C PHE A 327 -4.91 0.88 -13.13
N ALA A 328 -5.57 0.98 -11.97
CA ALA A 328 -6.00 -0.17 -11.18
C ALA A 328 -7.02 -1.04 -11.94
N ASP A 329 -7.92 -0.41 -12.69
CA ASP A 329 -8.84 -1.09 -13.60
C ASP A 329 -8.10 -1.90 -14.66
N ARG A 330 -7.11 -1.30 -15.32
CA ARG A 330 -6.32 -2.01 -16.34
C ARG A 330 -5.54 -3.19 -15.76
N ILE A 331 -5.03 -3.08 -14.53
CA ILE A 331 -4.42 -4.20 -13.80
C ILE A 331 -5.43 -5.30 -13.55
N LEU A 332 -6.58 -4.99 -12.92
CA LEU A 332 -7.60 -5.99 -12.59
C LEU A 332 -8.11 -6.70 -13.85
N VAL A 333 -8.44 -5.94 -14.90
CA VAL A 333 -8.91 -6.50 -16.17
C VAL A 333 -7.85 -7.41 -16.78
N SER A 334 -6.58 -7.01 -16.76
CA SER A 334 -5.51 -7.84 -17.33
C SER A 334 -5.22 -9.09 -16.48
N TRP A 335 -5.39 -9.01 -15.16
CA TRP A 335 -5.32 -10.18 -14.28
C TRP A 335 -6.50 -11.14 -14.52
N ARG A 336 -7.72 -10.63 -14.66
CA ARG A 336 -8.93 -11.43 -14.94
C ARG A 336 -8.82 -12.31 -16.19
N HIS A 337 -8.08 -11.85 -17.21
CA HIS A 337 -7.87 -12.62 -18.45
C HIS A 337 -6.66 -13.56 -18.39
N ASN A 338 -5.94 -13.60 -17.27
CA ASN A 338 -4.77 -14.43 -17.11
C ASN A 338 -5.14 -15.78 -16.49
N LYS A 339 -4.71 -16.89 -17.09
CA LYS A 339 -4.94 -18.25 -16.56
C LYS A 339 -4.52 -18.44 -15.10
N LEU A 340 -3.50 -17.72 -14.63
CA LEU A 340 -3.06 -17.78 -13.24
C LEU A 340 -4.07 -17.18 -12.25
N SER A 341 -5.05 -16.40 -12.71
CA SER A 341 -6.13 -15.88 -11.87
C SER A 341 -7.20 -16.92 -11.52
N GLU A 342 -7.20 -18.06 -12.21
CA GLU A 342 -8.08 -19.20 -11.94
C GLU A 342 -7.57 -20.08 -10.79
N ILE A 343 -6.38 -19.78 -10.26
CA ILE A 343 -5.73 -20.54 -9.20
C ILE A 343 -5.91 -19.80 -7.87
N ASP A 344 -6.56 -20.48 -6.92
CA ASP A 344 -6.67 -19.99 -5.55
C ASP A 344 -5.31 -20.06 -4.83
N SER A 345 -5.04 -19.12 -3.92
CA SER A 345 -3.78 -19.09 -3.16
C SER A 345 -3.53 -20.36 -2.34
N SER A 346 -4.59 -21.07 -1.94
CA SER A 346 -4.48 -22.34 -1.22
C SER A 346 -4.08 -23.53 -2.11
N GLU A 347 -4.19 -23.40 -3.44
CA GLU A 347 -4.04 -24.51 -4.40
C GLU A 347 -2.83 -24.36 -5.32
N GLU A 348 -2.00 -23.35 -5.08
CA GLU A 348 -0.83 -23.01 -5.92
C GLU A 348 0.17 -24.17 -6.04
N GLU A 349 0.44 -24.90 -4.95
CA GLU A 349 1.35 -26.06 -4.98
C GLU A 349 0.79 -27.22 -5.82
N THR A 350 -0.53 -27.34 -5.88
CA THR A 350 -1.24 -28.37 -6.63
C THR A 350 -1.21 -28.04 -8.12
N PHE A 351 -1.56 -26.81 -8.50
CA PHE A 351 -1.78 -26.41 -9.89
C PHE A 351 -0.57 -25.75 -10.57
N LEU A 352 0.49 -25.36 -9.87
CA LEU A 352 1.69 -24.80 -10.50
C LEU A 352 2.81 -25.84 -10.64
N THR A 353 3.64 -25.69 -11.68
CA THR A 353 4.89 -26.44 -11.77
C THR A 353 5.92 -25.93 -10.75
N PRO A 354 6.88 -26.77 -10.31
CA PRO A 354 7.92 -26.33 -9.36
C PRO A 354 8.78 -25.17 -9.86
N GLU A 355 9.02 -25.09 -11.18
CA GLU A 355 9.71 -23.96 -11.80
C GLU A 355 8.90 -22.68 -11.66
N THR A 356 7.61 -22.74 -12.02
CA THR A 356 6.70 -21.59 -11.91
C THR A 356 6.61 -21.07 -10.48
N LEU A 357 6.38 -21.98 -9.53
CA LEU A 357 6.21 -21.66 -8.11
C LEU A 357 7.46 -20.98 -7.49
N ARG A 358 8.66 -21.39 -7.91
CA ARG A 358 9.93 -20.94 -7.28
C ARG A 358 10.63 -19.81 -8.03
N VAL A 359 10.37 -19.63 -9.32
CA VAL A 359 11.14 -18.71 -10.17
C VAL A 359 10.26 -17.62 -10.76
N THR A 360 9.26 -17.98 -11.55
CA THR A 360 8.53 -16.99 -12.36
C THR A 360 7.41 -16.29 -11.59
N PHE A 361 6.62 -17.06 -10.84
CA PHE A 361 5.52 -16.56 -10.03
C PHE A 361 5.95 -15.59 -8.90
N PRO A 362 7.06 -15.83 -8.15
CA PRO A 362 7.51 -14.88 -7.14
C PRO A 362 7.87 -13.50 -7.70
N LEU A 363 8.51 -13.43 -8.86
CA LEU A 363 8.87 -12.16 -9.50
C LEU A 363 7.62 -11.38 -9.93
N LEU A 364 6.61 -12.08 -10.48
CA LEU A 364 5.32 -11.48 -10.81
C LEU A 364 4.68 -10.82 -9.59
N TRP A 365 4.63 -11.54 -8.46
CA TRP A 365 4.09 -10.98 -7.22
C TRP A 365 4.94 -9.86 -6.65
N GLN A 366 6.26 -9.90 -6.80
CA GLN A 366 7.12 -8.79 -6.40
C GLN A 366 6.77 -7.49 -7.16
N VAL A 367 6.57 -7.60 -8.47
CA VAL A 367 6.17 -6.45 -9.32
C VAL A 367 4.78 -5.95 -8.96
N LEU A 368 3.80 -6.85 -8.82
CA LEU A 368 2.43 -6.50 -8.43
C LEU A 368 2.36 -5.85 -7.05
N LYS A 369 3.08 -6.39 -6.06
CA LYS A 369 3.20 -5.79 -4.72
C LYS A 369 3.82 -4.41 -4.80
N GLY A 370 4.87 -4.21 -5.60
CA GLY A 370 5.46 -2.90 -5.84
C GLY A 370 4.45 -1.88 -6.36
N ALA A 371 3.63 -2.27 -7.35
CA ALA A 371 2.58 -1.42 -7.91
C ALA A 371 1.50 -1.07 -6.88
N MET A 372 1.06 -2.08 -6.11
CA MET A 372 0.08 -1.91 -5.04
C MET A 372 0.60 -0.97 -3.94
N PHE A 373 1.84 -1.17 -3.46
CA PHE A 373 2.45 -0.30 -2.46
C PHE A 373 2.56 1.15 -2.94
N ALA A 374 3.04 1.35 -4.17
CA ALA A 374 3.13 2.69 -4.76
C ALA A 374 1.75 3.37 -4.83
N THR A 375 0.74 2.65 -5.33
CA THR A 375 -0.63 3.14 -5.44
C THR A 375 -1.20 3.56 -4.08
N VAL A 376 -1.07 2.72 -3.06
CA VAL A 376 -1.60 3.01 -1.71
C VAL A 376 -0.87 4.17 -1.03
N ILE A 377 0.44 4.32 -1.22
CA ILE A 377 1.18 5.48 -0.70
C ILE A 377 0.65 6.78 -1.33
N ILE A 378 0.33 6.75 -2.61
CA ILE A 378 -0.27 7.90 -3.31
C ILE A 378 -1.71 8.15 -2.81
N LEU A 379 -2.52 7.09 -2.64
CA LEU A 379 -3.86 7.19 -2.05
C LEU A 379 -3.84 7.78 -0.63
N ARG A 380 -2.83 7.44 0.18
CA ARG A 380 -2.66 8.01 1.52
C ARG A 380 -2.50 9.53 1.45
N ALA A 381 -1.70 10.04 0.52
CA ALA A 381 -1.55 11.48 0.32
C ALA A 381 -2.85 12.14 -0.18
N ILE A 382 -3.58 11.47 -1.08
CA ILE A 382 -4.88 11.93 -1.60
C ILE A 382 -5.91 12.06 -0.47
N ILE A 383 -6.08 11.01 0.35
CA ILE A 383 -7.01 11.02 1.47
C ILE A 383 -6.55 12.00 2.56
N GLY A 384 -5.25 12.01 2.89
CA GLY A 384 -4.68 12.97 3.84
C GLY A 384 -4.94 14.42 3.43
N ARG A 385 -4.74 14.75 2.16
CA ARG A 385 -5.06 16.08 1.61
C ARG A 385 -6.56 16.36 1.61
N THR A 386 -7.40 15.36 1.34
CA THR A 386 -8.87 15.49 1.39
C THR A 386 -9.36 15.85 2.80
N LEU A 387 -8.72 15.34 3.84
CA LEU A 387 -9.05 15.66 5.24
C LEU A 387 -8.65 17.09 5.63
N VAL A 388 -7.51 17.57 5.12
CA VAL A 388 -6.92 18.86 5.55
C VAL A 388 -7.42 20.03 4.70
N ASP A 389 -7.67 19.82 3.41
CA ASP A 389 -8.05 20.89 2.49
C ASP A 389 -9.56 21.17 2.54
N PRO A 390 -10.00 22.38 2.94
CA PRO A 390 -11.42 22.72 3.04
C PRO A 390 -12.20 22.57 1.73
N ARG A 391 -11.55 22.75 0.56
CA ARG A 391 -12.19 22.63 -0.75
C ARG A 391 -12.50 21.17 -1.07
N LEU A 392 -11.66 20.25 -0.62
CA LEU A 392 -11.84 18.81 -0.83
C LEU A 392 -12.72 18.19 0.25
N ALA A 393 -12.56 18.60 1.51
CA ALA A 393 -13.29 18.07 2.66
C ALA A 393 -14.81 18.24 2.59
N GLY A 394 -15.31 19.16 1.75
CA GLY A 394 -16.73 19.36 1.49
C GLY A 394 -17.29 18.35 0.48
N ARG A 395 -17.87 18.86 -0.61
CA ARG A 395 -18.63 18.04 -1.58
C ARG A 395 -17.81 16.97 -2.33
N LEU A 396 -16.49 17.11 -2.37
CA LEU A 396 -15.62 16.20 -3.10
C LEU A 396 -15.14 15.01 -2.25
N ALA A 397 -15.24 15.10 -0.92
CA ALA A 397 -14.82 14.06 0.00
C ALA A 397 -15.46 12.69 -0.27
N PRO A 398 -16.80 12.54 -0.42
CA PRO A 398 -17.39 11.23 -0.70
C PRO A 398 -16.96 10.68 -2.07
N ALA A 399 -16.82 11.53 -3.09
CA ALA A 399 -16.34 11.09 -4.40
C ALA A 399 -14.89 10.58 -4.34
N THR A 400 -14.00 11.28 -3.64
CA THR A 400 -12.60 10.85 -3.45
C THR A 400 -12.50 9.57 -2.63
N ALA A 401 -13.31 9.44 -1.57
CA ALA A 401 -13.34 8.24 -0.73
C ALA A 401 -13.87 7.02 -1.50
N SER A 402 -14.97 7.17 -2.25
CA SER A 402 -15.54 6.12 -3.10
C SER A 402 -14.55 5.65 -4.18
N ARG A 403 -13.85 6.59 -4.83
CA ARG A 403 -12.77 6.25 -5.79
C ARG A 403 -11.61 5.53 -5.13
N SER A 404 -11.18 5.97 -3.94
CA SER A 404 -10.09 5.32 -3.20
C SER A 404 -10.44 3.88 -2.83
N LEU A 405 -11.65 3.63 -2.30
CA LEU A 405 -12.11 2.27 -2.03
C LEU A 405 -12.25 1.43 -3.31
N SER A 406 -12.72 2.03 -4.41
CA SER A 406 -12.77 1.36 -5.71
C SER A 406 -11.39 0.96 -6.21
N ILE A 407 -10.36 1.78 -5.99
CA ILE A 407 -8.97 1.43 -6.31
C ILE A 407 -8.50 0.27 -5.41
N LEU A 408 -8.76 0.32 -4.10
CA LEU A 408 -8.41 -0.76 -3.17
C LEU A 408 -9.08 -2.08 -3.56
N GLN A 409 -10.36 -2.05 -3.96
CA GLN A 409 -11.10 -3.20 -4.47
C GLN A 409 -10.41 -3.82 -5.68
N LYS A 410 -9.99 -3.00 -6.65
CA LYS A 410 -9.36 -3.46 -7.90
C LYS A 410 -7.97 -4.07 -7.70
N ILE A 411 -7.26 -3.67 -6.65
CA ILE A 411 -5.96 -4.25 -6.29
C ILE A 411 -6.07 -5.28 -5.15
N HIS A 412 -7.30 -5.62 -4.73
CA HIS A 412 -7.50 -6.45 -3.54
C HIS A 412 -6.90 -7.85 -3.68
N PHE A 413 -6.92 -8.41 -4.89
CA PHE A 413 -6.32 -9.71 -5.24
C PHE A 413 -4.79 -9.77 -4.99
N ILE A 414 -4.14 -8.61 -4.90
CA ILE A 414 -2.73 -8.49 -4.52
C ILE A 414 -2.62 -8.36 -2.99
N SER A 415 -3.49 -7.54 -2.38
CA SER A 415 -3.43 -7.22 -0.96
C SER A 415 -3.85 -8.37 -0.04
N CYS A 416 -4.79 -9.23 -0.44
CA CYS A 416 -5.26 -10.35 0.38
C CYS A 416 -4.13 -11.33 0.73
N ARG A 417 -3.15 -11.49 -0.17
CA ARG A 417 -1.95 -12.33 0.01
C ARG A 417 -0.94 -11.78 1.02
N LEU A 418 -1.13 -10.57 1.54
CA LEU A 418 -0.25 -9.95 2.53
C LEU A 418 -0.76 -10.07 3.98
N GLY A 419 -1.97 -10.63 4.18
CA GLY A 419 -2.60 -10.79 5.49
C GLY A 419 -3.39 -9.56 5.97
N SER A 420 -4.11 -9.71 7.08
CA SER A 420 -5.16 -8.82 7.60
C SER A 420 -4.73 -7.40 8.00
N ASN A 421 -3.43 -7.10 7.98
CA ASN A 421 -2.88 -5.76 8.22
C ASN A 421 -1.84 -5.42 7.14
N ALA A 422 -2.24 -5.48 5.87
CA ALA A 422 -1.38 -5.32 4.70
C ALA A 422 -0.22 -4.34 4.94
N PHE A 423 -0.53 -3.13 5.43
CA PHE A 423 0.40 -2.18 6.08
C PHE A 423 -0.37 -0.93 6.55
N SER A 424 0.20 -0.13 7.45
CA SER A 424 -0.49 1.00 8.09
C SER A 424 -1.09 2.04 7.12
N ALA A 425 -0.46 2.29 5.97
CA ALA A 425 -1.01 3.19 4.97
C ALA A 425 -2.24 2.61 4.26
N TYR A 426 -2.31 1.29 4.04
CA TYR A 426 -3.50 0.64 3.52
C TYR A 426 -4.66 0.78 4.51
N THR A 427 -4.43 0.44 5.78
CA THR A 427 -5.44 0.56 6.85
C THR A 427 -5.95 2.00 6.97
N PHE A 428 -5.04 2.99 6.92
CA PHE A 428 -5.41 4.40 6.92
C PHE A 428 -6.32 4.75 5.75
N VAL A 429 -5.95 4.40 4.51
CA VAL A 429 -6.78 4.71 3.32
C VAL A 429 -8.14 4.03 3.41
N ASN A 430 -8.17 2.75 3.79
CA ASN A 430 -9.40 1.96 3.86
C ASN A 430 -10.38 2.54 4.90
N LEU A 431 -9.97 2.58 6.17
CA LEU A 431 -10.83 3.01 7.28
C LEU A 431 -11.22 4.48 7.16
N THR A 432 -10.30 5.36 6.77
CA THR A 432 -10.63 6.79 6.59
C THR A 432 -11.62 7.00 5.44
N SER A 433 -11.50 6.24 4.35
CA SER A 433 -12.46 6.35 3.24
C SER A 433 -13.84 5.83 3.64
N ILE A 434 -13.91 4.75 4.41
CA ILE A 434 -15.14 4.25 5.01
C ILE A 434 -15.74 5.32 5.94
N ASP A 435 -14.96 5.88 6.87
CA ASP A 435 -15.41 6.91 7.81
C ASP A 435 -15.95 8.17 7.11
N ILE A 436 -15.30 8.60 6.02
CA ILE A 436 -15.80 9.69 5.19
C ILE A 436 -17.15 9.32 4.59
N LEU A 437 -17.24 8.17 3.90
CA LEU A 437 -18.46 7.75 3.20
C LEU A 437 -19.62 7.48 4.15
N SER A 438 -19.40 6.89 5.32
CA SER A 438 -20.45 6.58 6.30
C SER A 438 -21.22 7.81 6.79
N ARG A 439 -20.70 9.02 6.56
CA ARG A 439 -21.41 10.29 6.81
C ARG A 439 -22.38 10.70 5.69
N TYR A 440 -22.33 10.01 4.55
CA TYR A 440 -23.06 10.31 3.32
C TYR A 440 -23.86 9.07 2.86
N PRO A 441 -25.05 8.82 3.45
CA PRO A 441 -25.84 7.60 3.20
C PRO A 441 -26.14 7.29 1.72
N ALA A 442 -26.46 8.31 0.92
CA ALA A 442 -26.76 8.11 -0.50
C ALA A 442 -25.53 7.66 -1.28
N GLU A 443 -24.39 8.30 -1.03
CA GLU A 443 -23.11 8.00 -1.65
C GLU A 443 -22.54 6.65 -1.18
N SER A 444 -22.73 6.27 0.09
CA SER A 444 -22.44 4.91 0.58
C SER A 444 -23.23 3.84 -0.19
N ARG A 445 -24.53 4.07 -0.37
CA ARG A 445 -25.40 3.17 -1.13
C ARG A 445 -24.95 3.05 -2.59
N ASP A 446 -24.68 4.17 -3.24
CA ASP A 446 -24.26 4.20 -4.64
C ASP A 446 -22.88 3.55 -4.83
N PHE A 447 -21.97 3.73 -3.87
CA PHE A 447 -20.69 3.03 -3.85
C PHE A 447 -20.88 1.52 -3.76
N LEU A 448 -21.66 1.01 -2.80
CA LEU A 448 -21.91 -0.43 -2.68
C LEU A 448 -22.56 -1.02 -3.94
N LYS A 449 -23.48 -0.31 -4.58
CA LYS A 449 -24.04 -0.71 -5.88
C LYS A 449 -22.99 -0.78 -6.98
N THR A 450 -21.99 0.09 -6.95
CA THR A 450 -20.90 0.12 -7.94
C THR A 450 -19.98 -1.09 -7.82
N ILE A 451 -19.76 -1.58 -6.60
CA ILE A 451 -18.90 -2.75 -6.33
C ILE A 451 -19.69 -4.03 -6.05
N TYR A 452 -20.99 -4.05 -6.35
CA TYR A 452 -21.89 -5.15 -6.04
C TYR A 452 -21.43 -6.48 -6.69
N PRO A 453 -21.50 -7.62 -5.99
CA PRO A 453 -21.12 -8.92 -6.55
C PRO A 453 -21.89 -9.26 -7.83
N THR A 454 -21.16 -9.76 -8.84
CA THR A 454 -21.73 -10.08 -10.16
C THR A 454 -22.76 -11.22 -10.08
N GLU A 455 -22.52 -12.21 -9.22
CA GLU A 455 -23.35 -13.41 -9.03
C GLU A 455 -23.99 -13.43 -7.63
N ALA A 456 -24.50 -12.28 -7.18
CA ALA A 456 -25.11 -12.16 -5.85
C ALA A 456 -26.21 -13.23 -5.63
N GLY A 457 -26.10 -13.95 -4.51
CA GLY A 457 -26.99 -15.07 -4.18
C GLY A 457 -26.45 -16.46 -4.57
N GLN A 458 -25.29 -16.54 -5.22
CA GLN A 458 -24.55 -17.80 -5.44
C GLN A 458 -23.06 -17.59 -5.15
N ILE A 459 -22.35 -18.69 -4.84
CA ILE A 459 -20.89 -18.64 -4.69
C ILE A 459 -20.26 -18.71 -6.09
N PRO A 460 -19.48 -17.70 -6.52
CA PRO A 460 -18.83 -17.74 -7.82
C PRO A 460 -17.83 -18.88 -7.94
N SER A 461 -17.71 -19.42 -9.15
CA SER A 461 -16.69 -20.44 -9.47
C SER A 461 -15.28 -19.86 -9.56
N SER A 462 -15.15 -18.62 -10.05
CA SER A 462 -13.86 -17.94 -10.23
C SER A 462 -13.25 -17.48 -8.89
N PRO A 463 -12.01 -17.88 -8.55
CA PRO A 463 -11.33 -17.40 -7.34
C PRO A 463 -11.18 -15.87 -7.29
N LEU A 464 -10.96 -15.23 -8.44
CA LEU A 464 -10.89 -13.77 -8.52
C LEU A 464 -12.22 -13.12 -8.14
N GLN A 465 -13.35 -13.64 -8.61
CA GLN A 465 -14.66 -13.08 -8.24
C GLN A 465 -14.94 -13.30 -6.75
N ARG A 466 -14.61 -14.47 -6.20
CA ARG A 466 -14.68 -14.73 -4.76
C ARG A 466 -13.82 -13.75 -3.96
N ASN A 467 -12.64 -13.37 -4.46
CA ASN A 467 -11.81 -12.35 -3.83
C ASN A 467 -12.45 -10.95 -3.86
N LEU A 468 -13.14 -10.59 -4.94
CA LEU A 468 -13.89 -9.32 -4.99
C LEU A 468 -15.08 -9.34 -4.02
N ASP A 469 -15.74 -10.49 -3.86
CA ASP A 469 -16.82 -10.67 -2.90
C ASP A 469 -16.30 -10.59 -1.45
N LEU A 470 -15.09 -11.10 -1.18
CA LEU A 470 -14.40 -10.91 0.10
C LEU A 470 -14.23 -9.43 0.44
N PHE A 471 -13.70 -8.64 -0.51
CA PHE A 471 -13.55 -7.20 -0.33
C PHE A 471 -14.90 -6.53 -0.09
N TYR A 472 -15.92 -6.92 -0.87
CA TYR A 472 -17.26 -6.39 -0.75
C TYR A 472 -17.84 -6.62 0.64
N LEU A 473 -17.85 -7.86 1.14
CA LEU A 473 -18.41 -8.21 2.44
C LEU A 473 -17.70 -7.47 3.59
N ASN A 474 -16.36 -7.52 3.61
CA ASN A 474 -15.52 -6.81 4.59
C ASN A 474 -15.72 -5.29 4.56
N THR A 475 -16.06 -4.71 3.41
CA THR A 475 -16.30 -3.27 3.31
C THR A 475 -17.73 -2.91 3.69
N SER A 476 -18.69 -3.75 3.29
CA SER A 476 -20.12 -3.52 3.47
C SER A 476 -20.56 -3.54 4.94
N GLU A 477 -19.91 -4.34 5.79
CA GLU A 477 -20.23 -4.43 7.22
C GLU A 477 -20.15 -3.08 7.93
N HIS A 478 -19.31 -2.16 7.44
CA HIS A 478 -19.10 -0.85 8.03
C HIS A 478 -20.18 0.18 7.66
N PHE A 479 -21.03 -0.11 6.68
CA PHE A 479 -22.08 0.80 6.20
C PHE A 479 -23.48 0.47 6.74
N THR A 480 -23.64 -0.59 7.52
CA THR A 480 -24.95 -1.10 7.97
C THR A 480 -25.79 -0.04 8.70
N LEU A 481 -25.16 0.81 9.50
CA LEU A 481 -25.80 1.93 10.21
C LEU A 481 -26.22 3.08 9.28
N ALA A 482 -25.48 3.31 8.19
CA ALA A 482 -25.77 4.39 7.24
C ALA A 482 -26.88 4.02 6.26
N LEU A 483 -27.11 2.73 6.02
CA LEU A 483 -28.07 2.22 5.05
C LEU A 483 -29.49 2.05 5.62
N SER A 484 -30.48 2.15 4.73
CA SER A 484 -31.88 1.81 5.08
C SER A 484 -32.03 0.29 5.31
N PRO A 485 -33.05 -0.17 6.06
CA PRO A 485 -33.29 -1.60 6.25
C PRO A 485 -33.47 -2.38 4.93
N SER A 486 -34.14 -1.79 3.92
CA SER A 486 -34.28 -2.40 2.59
C SER A 486 -32.95 -2.49 1.83
N ASP A 487 -32.07 -1.50 2.02
CA ASP A 487 -30.74 -1.53 1.41
C ASP A 487 -29.84 -2.55 2.14
N ASN A 488 -29.94 -2.68 3.46
CA ASN A 488 -29.23 -3.72 4.22
C ASN A 488 -29.63 -5.14 3.77
N GLU A 489 -30.92 -5.37 3.53
CA GLU A 489 -31.45 -6.66 3.05
C GLU A 489 -30.95 -6.98 1.62
N SER A 490 -31.04 -6.01 0.70
CA SER A 490 -30.67 -6.22 -0.71
C SER A 490 -29.15 -6.18 -0.97
N LEU A 491 -28.42 -5.30 -0.27
CA LEU A 491 -27.00 -5.06 -0.50
C LEU A 491 -26.09 -5.90 0.39
N ILE A 492 -26.50 -6.31 1.59
CA ILE A 492 -25.60 -7.01 2.53
C ILE A 492 -26.06 -8.43 2.82
N VAL A 493 -27.33 -8.60 3.22
CA VAL A 493 -27.89 -9.93 3.53
C VAL A 493 -27.83 -10.84 2.30
N THR A 494 -28.35 -10.37 1.16
CA THR A 494 -28.46 -11.18 -0.06
C THR A 494 -27.09 -11.72 -0.53
N PRO A 495 -26.01 -10.91 -0.60
CA PRO A 495 -24.69 -11.43 -0.95
C PRO A 495 -24.02 -12.29 0.13
N ALA A 496 -24.34 -12.10 1.42
CA ALA A 496 -23.75 -12.89 2.50
C ALA A 496 -24.35 -14.30 2.60
N LEU A 497 -25.65 -14.46 2.30
CA LEU A 497 -26.39 -15.72 2.48
C LEU A 497 -25.72 -16.98 1.91
N PRO A 498 -25.17 -16.99 0.67
CA PRO A 498 -24.55 -18.19 0.10
C PRO A 498 -23.35 -18.67 0.90
N TYR A 499 -22.62 -17.76 1.53
CA TYR A 499 -21.43 -18.05 2.31
C TYR A 499 -21.73 -18.50 3.74
N LEU A 500 -22.99 -18.41 4.17
CA LEU A 500 -23.42 -18.91 5.49
C LEU A 500 -23.86 -20.38 5.45
N ASP A 501 -23.88 -21.00 4.26
CA ASP A 501 -24.22 -22.42 4.10
C ASP A 501 -23.13 -23.30 4.73
N PRO A 502 -23.46 -24.15 5.72
CA PRO A 502 -22.53 -25.11 6.32
C PRO A 502 -21.92 -26.10 5.31
N ALA A 503 -22.58 -26.33 4.16
CA ALA A 503 -22.06 -27.16 3.08
C ALA A 503 -21.04 -26.43 2.19
N ALA A 504 -20.81 -25.13 2.41
CA ALA A 504 -19.82 -24.36 1.67
C ALA A 504 -18.40 -24.94 1.90
N ASN A 505 -17.58 -24.85 0.86
CA ASN A 505 -16.23 -25.42 0.86
C ASN A 505 -15.37 -24.80 1.98
N ALA A 506 -14.76 -25.65 2.81
CA ALA A 506 -13.89 -25.25 3.92
C ALA A 506 -12.68 -24.38 3.48
N GLN A 507 -12.31 -24.42 2.20
CA GLN A 507 -11.28 -23.55 1.62
C GLN A 507 -11.71 -22.08 1.53
N LEU A 508 -13.01 -21.76 1.63
CA LEU A 508 -13.57 -20.40 1.55
C LEU A 508 -13.64 -19.68 2.89
N ARG A 509 -12.79 -20.05 3.84
CA ARG A 509 -12.86 -19.63 5.23
C ARG A 509 -12.90 -18.11 5.42
N GLU A 510 -12.05 -17.36 4.73
CA GLU A 510 -12.00 -15.90 4.89
C GLU A 510 -13.31 -15.22 4.48
N ILE A 511 -13.95 -15.72 3.41
CA ILE A 511 -15.21 -15.17 2.90
C ILE A 511 -16.38 -15.61 3.78
N PHE A 512 -16.33 -16.85 4.27
CA PHE A 512 -17.27 -17.36 5.28
C PHE A 512 -17.24 -16.48 6.54
N GLU A 513 -16.05 -16.16 7.05
CA GLU A 513 -15.88 -15.27 8.21
C GLU A 513 -16.39 -13.85 7.92
N ALA A 514 -16.08 -13.29 6.74
CA ALA A 514 -16.60 -11.99 6.30
C ALA A 514 -18.13 -11.97 6.18
N GLY A 515 -18.74 -13.04 5.68
CA GLY A 515 -20.19 -13.19 5.59
C GLY A 515 -20.86 -13.20 6.97
N HIS A 516 -20.27 -13.90 7.94
CA HIS A 516 -20.74 -13.89 9.32
C HIS A 516 -20.61 -12.51 9.98
N SER A 517 -19.49 -11.82 9.79
CA SER A 517 -19.31 -10.45 10.32
C SER A 517 -20.31 -9.46 9.72
N ALA A 518 -20.51 -9.50 8.40
CA ALA A 518 -21.49 -8.65 7.71
C ALA A 518 -22.92 -8.93 8.20
N MET A 519 -23.29 -10.20 8.40
CA MET A 519 -24.61 -10.58 8.92
C MET A 519 -24.81 -10.06 10.35
N LEU A 520 -23.85 -10.29 11.25
CA LEU A 520 -23.91 -9.78 12.62
C LEU A 520 -24.00 -8.25 12.65
N ALA A 521 -23.26 -7.57 11.78
CA ALA A 521 -23.31 -6.12 11.65
C ALA A 521 -24.71 -5.64 11.23
N VAL A 522 -25.40 -6.33 10.31
CA VAL A 522 -26.79 -6.00 9.93
C VAL A 522 -27.76 -6.23 11.09
N LEU A 523 -27.62 -7.35 11.80
CA LEU A 523 -28.49 -7.71 12.93
C LEU A 523 -28.32 -6.76 14.11
N ALA A 524 -27.11 -6.23 14.33
CA ALA A 524 -26.79 -5.32 15.43
C ALA A 524 -27.34 -3.90 15.25
N VAL A 525 -27.76 -3.52 14.04
CA VAL A 525 -28.26 -2.17 13.77
C VAL A 525 -29.66 -1.97 14.37
N PRO A 526 -29.88 -0.94 15.21
CA PRO A 526 -31.17 -0.70 15.85
C PRO A 526 -32.34 -0.51 14.87
N GLN A 527 -32.11 0.14 13.72
CA GLN A 527 -33.18 0.37 12.72
C GLN A 527 -33.59 -0.88 11.95
N ASN A 528 -32.85 -1.98 12.09
CA ASN A 528 -33.10 -3.25 11.40
C ASN A 528 -33.90 -4.24 12.27
N ALA A 529 -34.53 -3.83 13.37
CA ALA A 529 -35.21 -4.75 14.28
C ALA A 529 -36.20 -5.72 13.57
N ASP A 530 -37.07 -5.21 12.69
CA ASP A 530 -38.00 -6.05 11.94
C ASP A 530 -37.30 -7.00 10.96
N LEU A 531 -36.22 -6.55 10.33
CA LEU A 531 -35.40 -7.36 9.43
C LEU A 531 -34.67 -8.46 10.22
N ALA A 532 -34.09 -8.11 11.37
CA ALA A 532 -33.41 -9.01 12.26
C ALA A 532 -34.35 -10.11 12.77
N ALA A 533 -35.58 -9.77 13.17
CA ALA A 533 -36.58 -10.74 13.59
C ALA A 533 -36.88 -11.80 12.50
N ARG A 534 -36.87 -11.41 11.22
CA ARG A 534 -37.08 -12.34 10.09
C ARG A 534 -35.88 -13.23 9.80
N ILE A 535 -34.66 -12.69 9.87
CA ILE A 535 -33.43 -13.38 9.47
C ILE A 535 -32.87 -14.26 10.60
N LEU A 536 -33.06 -13.85 11.85
CA LEU A 536 -32.42 -14.48 13.00
C LEU A 536 -32.67 -16.00 13.09
N PRO A 537 -33.88 -16.55 12.87
CA PRO A 537 -34.09 -18.00 12.90
C PRO A 537 -33.20 -18.76 11.92
N PHE A 538 -33.09 -18.26 10.68
CA PHE A 538 -32.22 -18.84 9.66
C PHE A 538 -30.74 -18.74 10.07
N TYR A 539 -30.30 -17.57 10.52
CA TYR A 539 -28.91 -17.35 10.91
C TYR A 539 -28.50 -18.22 12.10
N THR A 540 -29.35 -18.36 13.10
CA THR A 540 -29.13 -19.24 14.26
C THR A 540 -29.03 -20.71 13.82
N GLU A 541 -29.89 -21.17 12.91
CA GLU A 541 -29.79 -22.52 12.35
C GLU A 541 -28.46 -22.74 11.62
N SER A 542 -28.03 -21.78 10.80
CA SER A 542 -26.73 -21.82 10.12
C SER A 542 -25.55 -21.86 11.10
N LEU A 543 -25.57 -21.06 12.17
CA LEU A 543 -24.53 -21.11 13.21
C LEU A 543 -24.42 -22.49 13.86
N PHE A 544 -25.56 -23.10 14.23
CA PHE A 544 -25.58 -24.43 14.84
C PHE A 544 -25.17 -25.54 13.88
N LYS A 545 -25.44 -25.40 12.58
CA LYS A 545 -24.99 -26.39 11.59
C LYS A 545 -23.51 -26.23 11.23
N SER A 546 -22.97 -25.01 11.29
CA SER A 546 -21.58 -24.70 10.98
C SER A 546 -20.61 -25.03 12.13
N PHE A 547 -21.09 -25.12 13.37
CA PHE A 547 -20.30 -25.62 14.50
C PHE A 547 -20.56 -27.11 14.71
N PRO A 548 -19.52 -27.96 14.91
CA PRO A 548 -18.10 -27.64 15.12
C PRO A 548 -17.20 -27.75 13.87
N THR A 549 -17.76 -27.90 12.67
CA THR A 549 -17.00 -28.23 11.44
C THR A 549 -16.30 -27.02 10.82
N ASN A 550 -17.02 -25.93 10.59
CA ASN A 550 -16.54 -24.72 9.91
C ASN A 550 -16.26 -23.57 10.90
N LEU A 551 -16.87 -23.62 12.09
CA LEU A 551 -16.66 -22.64 13.16
C LEU A 551 -15.83 -23.22 14.30
N SER A 552 -14.82 -22.47 14.73
CA SER A 552 -14.11 -22.79 15.97
C SER A 552 -14.98 -22.53 17.22
N PRO A 553 -14.71 -23.20 18.36
CA PRO A 553 -15.40 -22.94 19.62
C PRO A 553 -15.42 -21.47 20.03
N ARG A 554 -14.33 -20.73 19.77
CA ARG A 554 -14.23 -19.30 20.08
C ARG A 554 -15.14 -18.46 19.18
N GLN A 555 -15.16 -18.74 17.88
CA GLN A 555 -16.01 -18.02 16.92
C GLN A 555 -17.50 -18.27 17.19
N PHE A 556 -17.88 -19.51 17.48
CA PHE A 556 -19.26 -19.84 17.84
C PHE A 556 -19.70 -19.12 19.12
N ARG A 557 -18.90 -19.21 20.20
CA ARG A 557 -19.16 -18.51 21.47
C ARG A 557 -19.35 -17.01 21.27
N PHE A 558 -18.46 -16.38 20.50
CA PHE A 558 -18.53 -14.95 20.20
C PHE A 558 -19.80 -14.60 19.40
N ALA A 559 -20.09 -15.31 18.31
CA ALA A 559 -21.25 -15.04 17.47
C ALA A 559 -22.56 -15.20 18.25
N PHE A 560 -22.67 -16.25 19.07
CA PHE A 560 -23.88 -16.48 19.87
C PHE A 560 -24.03 -15.46 21.00
N LYS A 561 -22.93 -15.08 21.68
CA LYS A 561 -22.94 -13.98 22.66
C LYS A 561 -23.46 -12.69 22.03
N ALA A 562 -23.03 -12.37 20.81
CA ALA A 562 -23.52 -11.21 20.07
C ALA A 562 -25.04 -11.32 19.78
N LEU A 563 -25.55 -12.50 19.41
CA LEU A 563 -27.00 -12.69 19.23
C LEU A 563 -27.80 -12.44 20.50
N ILE A 564 -27.31 -12.89 21.64
CA ILE A 564 -27.95 -12.61 22.93
C ILE A 564 -27.96 -11.10 23.19
N GLN A 565 -26.83 -10.41 23.00
CA GLN A 565 -26.77 -8.94 23.15
C GLN A 565 -27.74 -8.20 22.22
N ILE A 566 -27.95 -8.68 21.00
CA ILE A 566 -28.87 -8.08 20.03
C ILE A 566 -30.34 -8.32 20.41
N THR A 567 -30.63 -9.42 21.11
CA THR A 567 -32.00 -9.81 21.49
C THR A 567 -32.39 -9.40 22.92
N THR A 568 -31.47 -8.81 23.68
CA THR A 568 -31.73 -8.30 25.04
C THR A 568 -31.73 -6.76 25.10
N PRO A 569 -32.33 -6.14 26.13
CA PRO A 569 -32.33 -4.70 26.30
C PRO A 569 -30.89 -4.14 26.41
N PRO A 570 -30.60 -2.97 25.83
CA PRO A 570 -31.52 -1.93 25.34
C PRO A 570 -31.92 -2.03 23.85
N SER A 571 -31.71 -3.17 23.20
CA SER A 571 -32.02 -3.33 21.76
C SER A 571 -33.51 -3.15 21.44
N PRO A 572 -33.88 -2.42 20.36
CA PRO A 572 -35.27 -2.32 19.91
C PRO A 572 -35.90 -3.68 19.56
N LEU A 573 -35.09 -4.66 19.13
CA LEU A 573 -35.55 -6.01 18.85
C LEU A 573 -36.14 -6.66 20.11
N SER A 574 -35.52 -6.46 21.27
CA SER A 574 -36.01 -6.98 22.55
C SER A 574 -37.39 -6.43 22.93
N ALA A 575 -37.66 -5.16 22.60
CA ALA A 575 -38.97 -4.56 22.85
C ALA A 575 -40.08 -5.11 21.93
N SER A 576 -39.75 -5.36 20.66
CA SER A 576 -40.69 -5.90 19.67
C SER A 576 -40.93 -7.42 19.84
N HIS A 577 -39.90 -8.17 20.24
CA HIS A 577 -39.91 -9.63 20.34
C HIS A 577 -39.24 -10.07 21.67
N PRO A 578 -39.91 -9.88 22.82
CA PRO A 578 -39.30 -10.07 24.14
C PRO A 578 -38.89 -11.52 24.45
N MET A 579 -39.54 -12.51 23.83
CA MET A 579 -39.28 -13.94 24.07
C MET A 579 -38.10 -14.49 23.24
N LEU A 580 -37.50 -13.68 22.37
CA LEU A 580 -36.52 -14.16 21.40
C LEU A 580 -35.20 -14.57 22.05
N SER A 581 -34.75 -13.81 23.05
CA SER A 581 -33.54 -14.12 23.83
C SER A 581 -33.70 -15.43 24.61
N GLU A 582 -34.82 -15.62 25.29
CA GLU A 582 -35.16 -16.86 25.99
C GLU A 582 -35.26 -18.06 25.04
N THR A 583 -35.90 -17.87 23.88
CA THR A 583 -35.99 -18.92 22.84
C THR A 583 -34.60 -19.36 22.36
N LEU A 584 -33.67 -18.42 22.16
CA LEU A 584 -32.29 -18.74 21.77
C LEU A 584 -31.56 -19.53 22.87
N LEU A 585 -31.72 -19.14 24.14
CA LEU A 585 -31.11 -19.85 25.27
C LEU A 585 -31.67 -21.27 25.39
N GLU A 586 -32.98 -21.45 25.21
CA GLU A 586 -33.61 -22.79 25.26
C GLU A 586 -33.16 -23.67 24.10
N LEU A 587 -33.00 -23.11 22.89
CA LEU A 587 -32.38 -23.82 21.77
C LEU A 587 -30.94 -24.26 22.09
N LEU A 588 -30.13 -23.38 22.69
CA LEU A 588 -28.76 -23.68 23.10
C LEU A 588 -28.70 -24.77 24.17
N ARG A 589 -29.58 -24.68 25.18
CA ARG A 589 -29.72 -25.67 26.25
C ARG A 589 -30.14 -27.04 25.71
N HIS A 590 -31.19 -27.07 24.88
CA HIS A 590 -31.66 -28.32 24.28
C HIS A 590 -30.57 -28.97 23.41
N ARG A 591 -29.79 -28.17 22.66
CA ARG A 591 -28.63 -28.68 21.92
C ARG A 591 -27.54 -29.21 22.85
N SER A 592 -27.20 -28.48 23.92
CA SER A 592 -26.17 -28.89 24.89
C SER A 592 -26.48 -30.23 25.57
N LEU A 593 -27.74 -30.47 25.92
CA LEU A 593 -28.19 -31.73 26.53
C LEU A 593 -28.02 -32.94 25.60
N ASN A 594 -28.12 -32.72 24.28
CA ASN A 594 -28.07 -33.77 23.25
C ASN A 594 -26.74 -33.81 22.49
N ALA A 595 -25.78 -32.93 22.83
CA ALA A 595 -24.53 -32.79 22.11
C ALA A 595 -23.53 -33.92 22.45
N PRO A 596 -22.65 -34.29 21.50
CA PRO A 596 -21.56 -35.24 21.75
C PRO A 596 -20.67 -34.81 22.92
N THR A 597 -20.38 -35.76 23.80
CA THR A 597 -19.47 -35.58 24.95
C THR A 597 -18.02 -35.92 24.61
N SER A 598 -17.76 -36.45 23.41
CA SER A 598 -16.41 -36.73 22.93
C SER A 598 -15.62 -35.43 22.75
N PRO A 599 -14.33 -35.40 23.11
CA PRO A 599 -13.50 -34.23 22.86
C PRO A 599 -13.46 -33.89 21.37
N LEU A 600 -13.61 -32.60 21.05
CA LEU A 600 -13.48 -32.12 19.69
C LEU A 600 -12.04 -32.37 19.20
N PRO A 601 -11.84 -32.70 17.91
CA PRO A 601 -10.50 -32.83 17.37
C PRO A 601 -9.74 -31.51 17.59
N PRO A 602 -8.43 -31.56 17.91
CA PRO A 602 -7.63 -30.35 18.03
C PRO A 602 -7.79 -29.59 16.72
N SER A 603 -8.42 -28.42 16.81
CA SER A 603 -8.71 -27.61 15.64
C SER A 603 -7.40 -27.40 14.89
N GLY A 604 -7.29 -27.91 13.66
CA GLY A 604 -6.21 -27.54 12.73
C GLY A 604 -6.17 -26.03 12.45
N LEU A 605 -7.15 -25.29 12.99
CA LEU A 605 -7.44 -23.87 12.93
C LEU A 605 -6.54 -22.98 13.81
N VAL A 606 -5.51 -23.50 14.50
CA VAL A 606 -4.51 -22.69 15.23
C VAL A 606 -3.08 -23.06 14.80
N LYS A 607 -2.61 -22.48 13.69
CA LYS A 607 -1.18 -22.20 13.47
C LYS A 607 -0.98 -20.69 13.58
N SER A 608 -1.11 -20.17 14.79
CA SER A 608 -0.63 -18.82 15.14
C SER A 608 0.26 -18.97 16.36
N GLY A 609 1.49 -18.45 16.26
CA GLY A 609 2.58 -18.72 17.19
C GLY A 609 2.36 -18.27 18.62
N SER A 610 3.10 -18.95 19.51
CA SER A 610 3.54 -18.59 20.87
C SER A 610 2.52 -18.01 21.87
N ASP A 611 2.41 -18.70 23.02
CA ASP A 611 1.91 -18.24 24.33
C ASP A 611 0.40 -18.24 24.60
N ALA A 612 -0.38 -19.17 24.03
CA ALA A 612 -1.69 -19.51 24.60
C ALA A 612 -1.56 -20.74 25.53
N PRO A 613 -2.06 -20.70 26.78
CA PRO A 613 -2.08 -21.88 27.65
C PRO A 613 -2.84 -23.02 26.95
N GLU A 614 -2.33 -24.24 27.08
CA GLU A 614 -2.97 -25.47 26.57
C GLU A 614 -4.37 -25.59 27.17
N LEU A 615 -5.38 -25.11 26.45
CA LEU A 615 -6.77 -25.27 26.83
C LEU A 615 -7.09 -26.78 26.85
N PRO A 616 -7.83 -27.25 27.87
CA PRO A 616 -8.25 -28.66 27.91
C PRO A 616 -9.05 -28.98 26.64
N PRO A 617 -8.93 -30.20 26.09
CA PRO A 617 -9.71 -30.58 24.93
C PRO A 617 -11.20 -30.58 25.34
N LEU A 618 -11.99 -29.70 24.72
CA LEU A 618 -13.41 -29.49 25.05
C LEU A 618 -14.30 -30.33 24.11
N SER A 619 -15.39 -30.86 24.64
CA SER A 619 -16.46 -31.48 23.85
C SER A 619 -17.43 -30.43 23.28
N GLU A 620 -18.27 -30.83 22.33
CA GLU A 620 -19.33 -29.94 21.81
C GLU A 620 -20.26 -29.48 22.94
N GLN A 621 -20.67 -30.41 23.82
CA GLN A 621 -21.47 -30.09 25.02
C GLN A 621 -20.78 -29.04 25.91
N ALA A 622 -19.48 -29.19 26.19
CA ALA A 622 -18.75 -28.24 27.03
C ALA A 622 -18.68 -26.84 26.38
N VAL A 623 -18.51 -26.75 25.06
CA VAL A 623 -18.49 -25.46 24.35
C VAL A 623 -19.86 -24.78 24.35
N LEU A 624 -20.96 -25.54 24.16
CA LEU A 624 -22.31 -24.99 24.23
C LEU A 624 -22.64 -24.49 25.64
N LEU A 625 -22.19 -25.20 26.68
CA LEU A 625 -22.29 -24.73 28.06
C LEU A 625 -21.47 -23.45 28.30
N LEU A 626 -20.22 -23.40 27.85
CA LEU A 626 -19.40 -22.18 27.93
C LEU A 626 -20.03 -21.00 27.18
N THR A 627 -20.72 -21.27 26.07
CA THR A 627 -21.48 -20.26 25.32
C THR A 627 -22.65 -19.72 26.15
N LEU A 628 -23.35 -20.59 26.87
CA LEU A 628 -24.44 -20.20 27.77
C LEU A 628 -23.90 -19.33 28.92
N LEU A 629 -22.76 -19.71 29.49
CA LEU A 629 -22.06 -18.95 30.53
C LEU A 629 -21.68 -17.55 30.06
N ASP A 630 -21.14 -17.41 28.85
CA ASP A 630 -20.76 -16.12 28.27
C ASP A 630 -21.96 -15.22 27.94
N ALA A 631 -23.16 -15.79 27.83
CA ALA A 631 -24.40 -15.08 27.56
C ALA A 631 -25.02 -14.46 28.83
N LEU A 632 -24.82 -15.07 30.00
CA LEU A 632 -25.44 -14.65 31.27
C LEU A 632 -25.30 -13.14 31.57
N PRO A 633 -24.13 -12.49 31.39
CA PRO A 633 -24.00 -11.06 31.68
C PRO A 633 -24.90 -10.15 30.86
N ASN A 634 -25.37 -10.61 29.70
CA ASN A 634 -26.17 -9.81 28.77
C ASN A 634 -27.68 -9.99 29.00
N LEU A 635 -28.09 -10.85 29.94
CA LEU A 635 -29.50 -11.13 30.20
C LEU A 635 -30.18 -10.03 31.04
N PRO A 636 -31.49 -9.81 30.85
CA PRO A 636 -32.33 -9.10 31.81
C PRO A 636 -32.31 -9.80 33.18
N LEU A 637 -32.51 -9.03 34.27
CA LEU A 637 -32.48 -9.55 35.65
C LEU A 637 -33.44 -10.74 35.87
N HIS A 638 -34.66 -10.67 35.36
CA HIS A 638 -35.65 -11.75 35.51
C HIS A 638 -35.21 -13.05 34.83
N LEU A 639 -34.65 -12.97 33.62
CA LEU A 639 -34.10 -14.15 32.93
C LEU A 639 -32.84 -14.65 33.61
N LEU A 640 -31.99 -13.76 34.14
CA LEU A 640 -30.79 -14.17 34.87
C LEU A 640 -31.14 -15.01 36.11
N GLU A 641 -32.16 -14.59 36.88
CA GLU A 641 -32.66 -15.35 38.05
C GLU A 641 -33.13 -16.76 37.67
N GLU A 642 -33.80 -16.91 36.54
CA GLU A 642 -34.30 -18.19 36.04
C GLU A 642 -33.20 -19.07 35.44
N TRP A 643 -32.28 -18.48 34.68
CA TRP A 643 -31.27 -19.21 33.91
C TRP A 643 -30.03 -19.60 34.73
N LEU A 644 -29.77 -18.96 35.87
CA LEU A 644 -28.68 -19.32 36.78
C LEU A 644 -28.78 -20.77 37.29
N PRO A 645 -29.91 -21.22 37.89
CA PRO A 645 -30.10 -22.63 38.28
C PRO A 645 -29.99 -23.60 37.11
N LEU A 646 -30.60 -23.27 35.97
CA LEU A 646 -30.59 -24.14 34.78
C LEU A 646 -29.17 -24.35 34.24
N THR A 647 -28.34 -23.30 34.28
CA THR A 647 -26.95 -23.37 33.86
C THR A 647 -26.11 -24.18 34.85
N ALA A 648 -26.39 -24.10 36.15
CA ALA A 648 -25.73 -24.92 37.17
C ALA A 648 -26.09 -26.41 37.02
N ASP A 649 -27.34 -26.74 36.70
CA ASP A 649 -27.77 -28.12 36.42
C ASP A 649 -27.05 -28.69 35.19
N LEU A 650 -26.92 -27.89 34.12
CA LEU A 650 -26.17 -28.28 32.91
C LEU A 650 -24.67 -28.49 33.20
N LEU A 651 -24.08 -27.66 34.06
CA LEU A 651 -22.69 -27.82 34.50
C LEU A 651 -22.46 -29.15 35.20
N ASN A 652 -23.42 -29.60 36.02
CA ASN A 652 -23.37 -30.89 36.69
C ASN A 652 -23.57 -32.08 35.73
N ALA A 653 -24.21 -31.86 34.57
CA ALA A 653 -24.44 -32.89 33.55
C ALA A 653 -23.17 -33.25 32.72
N VAL A 654 -22.13 -32.41 32.74
CA VAL A 654 -20.87 -32.65 32.01
C VAL A 654 -20.10 -33.82 32.64
N GLN A 655 -20.02 -34.98 31.97
CA GLN A 655 -19.46 -36.20 32.56
C GLN A 655 -17.94 -36.15 32.82
N ASP A 656 -17.16 -35.51 31.94
CA ASP A 656 -15.71 -35.39 32.09
C ASP A 656 -15.34 -34.40 33.20
N GLY A 657 -14.60 -34.87 34.20
CA GLY A 657 -14.19 -34.05 35.35
C GLY A 657 -13.31 -32.86 34.98
N LYS A 658 -12.39 -32.99 34.01
CA LYS A 658 -11.50 -31.89 33.60
C LYS A 658 -12.26 -30.80 32.83
N MET A 659 -13.14 -31.20 31.92
CA MET A 659 -14.00 -30.24 31.20
C MET A 659 -14.95 -29.53 32.15
N ARG A 660 -15.48 -30.26 33.15
CA ARG A 660 -16.37 -29.70 34.18
C ARG A 660 -15.66 -28.68 35.05
N GLU A 661 -14.43 -28.95 35.51
CA GLU A 661 -13.65 -27.97 36.27
C GLU A 661 -13.35 -26.71 35.44
N HIS A 662 -13.01 -26.84 34.16
CA HIS A 662 -12.82 -25.68 33.30
C HIS A 662 -14.11 -24.83 33.12
N CYS A 663 -15.27 -25.49 32.99
CA CYS A 663 -16.55 -24.78 32.92
C CYS A 663 -16.91 -24.12 34.27
N LYS A 664 -16.56 -24.74 35.40
CA LYS A 664 -16.71 -24.14 36.74
C LYS A 664 -15.83 -22.91 36.91
N GLU A 665 -14.57 -22.99 36.50
CA GLU A 665 -13.64 -21.84 36.52
C GLU A 665 -14.23 -20.66 35.74
N ARG A 666 -14.74 -20.91 34.52
CA ARG A 666 -15.39 -19.85 33.73
C ARG A 666 -16.67 -19.34 34.38
N PHE A 667 -17.48 -20.20 34.99
CA PHE A 667 -18.69 -19.78 35.72
C PHE A 667 -18.31 -18.82 36.86
N TRP A 668 -17.30 -19.14 37.66
CA TRP A 668 -16.81 -18.25 38.72
C TRP A 668 -16.20 -16.98 38.17
N GLU A 669 -15.41 -17.06 37.10
CA GLU A 669 -14.83 -15.89 36.45
C GLU A 669 -15.93 -14.92 35.99
N VAL A 670 -17.01 -15.40 35.37
CA VAL A 670 -18.14 -14.55 34.95
C VAL A 670 -18.79 -13.83 36.13
N LEU A 671 -18.80 -14.45 37.32
CA LEU A 671 -19.37 -13.86 38.53
C LEU A 671 -18.40 -12.90 39.25
N GLU A 672 -17.09 -13.13 39.19
CA GLU A 672 -16.08 -12.40 39.97
C GLU A 672 -15.35 -11.31 39.17
N SER A 673 -15.19 -11.46 37.85
CA SER A 673 -14.32 -10.62 37.00
C SER A 673 -14.87 -9.23 36.66
N GLY A 674 -16.06 -8.88 37.15
CA GLY A 674 -16.72 -7.62 36.83
C GLY A 674 -17.40 -7.58 35.45
N GLU A 675 -17.57 -8.73 34.78
CA GLU A 675 -18.41 -8.84 33.58
C GLU A 675 -19.90 -8.57 33.89
N MET A 676 -20.33 -8.76 35.14
CA MET A 676 -21.66 -8.43 35.65
C MET A 676 -21.70 -7.00 36.20
N ASP A 677 -22.75 -6.24 35.88
CA ASP A 677 -22.98 -4.95 36.53
C ASP A 677 -23.50 -5.13 37.97
N VAL A 678 -23.62 -4.01 38.71
CA VAL A 678 -23.93 -4.03 40.16
C VAL A 678 -25.26 -4.73 40.44
N GLU A 679 -26.28 -4.50 39.62
CA GLU A 679 -27.61 -5.09 39.79
C GLU A 679 -27.62 -6.60 39.49
N ARG A 680 -26.97 -7.03 38.40
CA ARG A 680 -26.82 -8.46 38.08
C ARG A 680 -25.96 -9.19 39.12
N SER A 681 -24.91 -8.54 39.60
CA SER A 681 -24.05 -9.08 40.66
C SER A 681 -24.83 -9.29 41.97
N ALA A 682 -25.74 -8.36 42.32
CA ALA A 682 -26.60 -8.50 43.49
C ALA A 682 -27.54 -9.71 43.38
N VAL A 683 -28.14 -9.92 42.20
CA VAL A 683 -28.96 -11.12 41.90
C VAL A 683 -28.14 -12.40 42.05
N CYS A 684 -26.95 -12.47 41.46
CA CYS A 684 -26.05 -13.63 41.59
C CYS A 684 -25.68 -13.92 43.05
N CYS A 685 -25.34 -12.88 43.83
CA CYS A 685 -25.03 -13.00 45.25
C CYS A 685 -26.22 -13.48 46.08
N LEU A 686 -27.42 -12.94 45.84
CA LEU A 686 -28.66 -13.34 46.51
C LEU A 686 -28.98 -14.81 46.24
N LEU A 687 -28.84 -15.27 45.00
CA LEU A 687 -29.09 -16.66 44.61
C LEU A 687 -28.05 -17.62 45.21
N LEU A 688 -26.77 -17.24 45.23
CA LEU A 688 -25.71 -18.01 45.91
C LEU A 688 -25.92 -18.11 47.42
N LEU A 689 -26.42 -17.05 48.06
CA LEU A 689 -26.80 -17.05 49.48
C LEU A 689 -28.06 -17.89 49.74
N PHE A 690 -29.05 -17.85 48.85
CA PHE A 690 -30.27 -18.67 48.95
C PHE A 690 -29.97 -20.17 48.78
N VAL A 691 -29.06 -20.54 47.89
CA VAL A 691 -28.56 -21.91 47.73
C VAL A 691 -27.75 -22.37 48.95
N ARG A 692 -27.05 -21.44 49.62
CA ARG A 692 -26.35 -21.71 50.89
C ARG A 692 -27.32 -22.00 52.05
N ASP A 693 -28.49 -21.36 52.08
CA ASP A 693 -29.54 -21.62 53.09
C ASP A 693 -30.39 -22.87 52.78
N ALA A 694 -30.59 -23.21 51.50
CA ALA A 694 -31.25 -24.45 51.09
C ALA A 694 -30.38 -25.72 51.27
N SER A 695 -29.09 -25.55 51.58
CA SER A 695 -28.10 -26.62 51.85
C SER A 695 -28.35 -27.42 53.15
N ALA A 696 -29.55 -27.40 53.70
CA ALA A 696 -30.00 -28.47 54.59
C ALA A 696 -30.47 -29.72 53.81
N ARG A 697 -30.84 -29.61 52.51
CA ARG A 697 -31.19 -30.76 51.66
C ARG A 697 -30.80 -30.53 50.20
N ASN A 698 -29.78 -31.28 49.75
CA ASN A 698 -29.24 -31.42 48.40
C ASN A 698 -28.22 -30.36 47.93
N THR A 699 -26.99 -30.84 47.89
CA THR A 699 -25.75 -30.22 47.43
C THR A 699 -25.82 -29.95 45.91
N VAL A 700 -26.14 -28.72 45.50
CA VAL A 700 -26.16 -28.33 44.08
C VAL A 700 -24.75 -28.05 43.52
N LEU A 701 -23.75 -27.79 44.36
CA LEU A 701 -22.41 -27.39 43.88
C LEU A 701 -21.24 -28.28 44.30
N GLY A 702 -21.41 -29.28 45.18
CA GLY A 702 -20.35 -30.26 45.48
C GLY A 702 -18.95 -29.69 45.80
N ILE A 703 -18.86 -28.44 46.26
CA ILE A 703 -17.60 -27.72 46.52
C ILE A 703 -17.72 -27.08 47.90
N LYS A 704 -16.74 -27.39 48.74
CA LYS A 704 -16.57 -26.86 50.09
C LYS A 704 -16.09 -25.41 49.96
N ALA A 705 -16.97 -24.44 50.14
CA ALA A 705 -16.64 -23.01 50.09
C ALA A 705 -15.68 -22.63 51.24
N GLN A 706 -14.42 -22.35 50.91
CA GLN A 706 -13.55 -21.47 51.71
C GLN A 706 -13.82 -20.03 51.25
N PHE A 707 -14.73 -19.34 51.93
CA PHE A 707 -14.85 -17.89 51.86
C PHE A 707 -14.49 -17.34 53.24
N ASP A 708 -13.23 -16.92 53.41
CA ASP A 708 -12.85 -15.98 54.47
C ASP A 708 -13.15 -14.58 53.94
N PHE A 709 -14.31 -14.04 54.31
CA PHE A 709 -14.56 -12.60 54.21
C PHE A 709 -13.77 -11.91 55.33
N ALA A 710 -12.59 -11.39 54.99
CA ALA A 710 -11.93 -10.38 55.80
C ALA A 710 -12.70 -9.06 55.61
N GLY A 711 -13.32 -8.58 56.68
CA GLY A 711 -14.02 -7.30 56.67
C GLY A 711 -13.06 -6.12 56.54
N SER A 712 -13.42 -5.17 55.68
CA SER A 712 -13.17 -3.73 55.82
C SER A 712 -14.13 -2.94 54.95
#